data_AF-A0A9E7BYZ1-F1
#
_entry.id   AF-A0A9E7BYZ1-F1
#
_cell.length_a   1.000
_cell.length_b   1.000
_cell.length_c   1.000
_cell.angle_alpha   90.00
_cell.angle_beta   90.00
_cell.angle_gamma   90.00
#
_symmetry.space_group_name_H-M   'P 1'
#
loop_
_entity.id
_entity.type
_entity.pdbx_description
1 polymer ?
#
loop_
_entity_poly.entity_id
_entity_poly.type
_entity_poly.pdbx_seq_one_letter_code
_entity_poly.pdbx_strand_id
1 'polypeptide(L)'
;MDFGILGPLQALDEGRLLTLGGSKQKALLALLLLHANETLSTERVIDELWGEQPPATAAKTVQMHVSRLRKALAAGAGAAADVVLTRERGYELRLDPERLDANRFERLVADGRRALAEGSAERASAALEEALALWRGRPLADVSYEAFAQAEIARLEDLRVAAIGQLIDAKLALARHDEVVEQLEALVVEHPYRERFRAQLMLALYRCDRQAEALQAYQDARRQMVEELGIEPGERLRELEAAILAQDAGLALVESPGPAETAARSVVVGRDRELAELGAALDQALAGRGRLVLLAGEPGIGKSMLADETMHRARARGARVAVGRCWEAGGAPAYWPWVQALPDLRELLGGVASRESDSGGARFELFVSIASSIRATASERPLAVFLDDLHAADAPSVLLCRFVAEQIADARVLVVGCYRDTEVGPHLAEVLPELDRTATVQRVRLRGLSRQDTARLLELSSGETLPDALAAKVHSETEGNPLFAGEVGRLLAAEGVVSQAGRLPMPDGVREAIGRRLARLSDDCRRTLSLASVIGREFEPATLELVSGVAQDELFAALDEAVAARLVGELPEGGTMLRFSHVLVRDVVYDELPPTRRPGLHARVAEALERRYDANLEPHHAELAHHYLLAGSAGSGKALHHAGAAGRRAASQLAYEEAARHYRNALEVLDTHGPQDRRLACDLLLALGEALSRAGSVPDAKDALRRAAAIAEQEGWADKLTLAAINYGGRFGWERASTDPALVPLLMRALAAVGDDDGRSRVRLLGRLAAAMRDDPSRDARVPVAEEALAIAERSGDPATLAYALDGYWAAVEMPGLERQGLERCRRLVSLGRDIGDTEVVFAGHDHRFHLFMQLGDRAAADVEFEALSALADEMRQPAQRWHVSTEHASLALLEGRFEDAERLIEETLARGRLAVSWNAAVSQKLQLFVLRRAQGRLAEVEESMTRSLYEYPTLLRFRCALAHLHGELGHTEPARREMDQLLALDLEHEYLDAEWMFSLVMLADPCAFLGDVAAGDRLHALLAPCEQNYAYAPVEAAFGSVARALGRLAQVAGRPDEAGRHFEAALEIERRMRARPWLAHAQHDYAAMLLAGGGEAGGKRAAGLLDEAISTYRELGMDRWARRAENLRPISAPRPGGPISPDRSPR
;
A
#
# COMPACT_ATOMS: atom_id res chain seq x y z
N MET A 1 -37.06 -14.71 60.73
CA MET A 1 -35.76 -15.37 60.98
C MET A 1 -34.90 -15.23 59.74
N ASP A 2 -33.69 -14.71 59.89
CA ASP A 2 -32.70 -14.49 58.83
C ASP A 2 -31.49 -15.39 59.06
N PHE A 3 -30.90 -15.91 57.99
CA PHE A 3 -29.75 -16.81 58.03
C PHE A 3 -28.55 -16.20 57.33
N GLY A 4 -27.38 -16.42 57.94
CA GLY A 4 -26.13 -15.87 57.48
C GLY A 4 -25.09 -16.95 57.21
N ILE A 5 -24.67 -17.12 55.96
CA ILE A 5 -23.62 -18.05 55.53
C ILE A 5 -22.41 -17.37 54.88
N LEU A 6 -22.48 -16.06 54.57
CA LEU A 6 -21.35 -15.26 54.07
C LEU A 6 -20.37 -14.86 55.18
N GLY A 7 -20.05 -15.81 56.06
CA GLY A 7 -19.23 -15.67 57.26
C GLY A 7 -19.39 -16.89 58.15
N PRO A 8 -19.05 -16.81 59.45
CA PRO A 8 -19.52 -17.78 60.44
C PRO A 8 -21.04 -17.95 60.36
N LEU A 9 -21.52 -19.18 60.55
CA LEU A 9 -22.92 -19.53 60.42
C LEU A 9 -23.74 -18.84 61.50
N GLN A 10 -24.71 -18.02 61.08
CA GLN A 10 -25.59 -17.28 61.98
C GLN A 10 -27.05 -17.54 61.66
N ALA A 11 -27.88 -17.59 62.71
CA ALA A 11 -29.33 -17.53 62.62
C ALA A 11 -29.80 -16.38 63.53
N LEU A 12 -30.59 -15.48 62.97
CA LEU A 12 -31.07 -14.26 63.61
C LEU A 12 -32.60 -14.32 63.70
N ASP A 13 -33.14 -14.06 64.88
CA ASP A 13 -34.58 -13.86 65.06
C ASP A 13 -34.87 -12.44 65.53
N GLU A 14 -35.63 -11.68 64.75
CA GLU A 14 -35.85 -10.24 64.94
C GLU A 14 -34.55 -9.45 65.22
N GLY A 15 -33.46 -9.83 64.54
CA GLY A 15 -32.12 -9.23 64.70
C GLY A 15 -31.31 -9.73 65.89
N ARG A 16 -31.80 -10.68 66.70
CA ARG A 16 -31.06 -11.30 67.81
C ARG A 16 -30.39 -12.61 67.39
N LEU A 17 -29.11 -12.76 67.71
CA LEU A 17 -28.33 -13.95 67.38
C LEU A 17 -28.77 -15.16 68.22
N LEU A 18 -29.12 -16.26 67.55
CA LEU A 18 -29.46 -17.52 68.19
C LEU A 18 -28.21 -18.37 68.49
N THR A 19 -28.20 -19.05 69.65
CA THR A 19 -27.13 -19.99 70.00
C THR A 19 -27.31 -21.31 69.26
N LEU A 20 -26.59 -21.46 68.15
CA LEU A 20 -26.51 -22.72 67.40
C LEU A 20 -25.63 -23.71 68.19
N GLY A 21 -26.04 -24.98 68.27
CA GLY A 21 -25.36 -26.00 69.08
C GLY A 21 -23.97 -26.42 68.57
N GLY A 22 -23.51 -27.62 68.96
CA GLY A 22 -22.17 -28.12 68.61
C GLY A 22 -21.92 -28.28 67.10
N SER A 23 -20.67 -28.55 66.71
CA SER A 23 -20.20 -28.58 65.30
C SER A 23 -21.12 -29.37 64.34
N LYS A 24 -21.54 -30.58 64.69
CA LYS A 24 -22.44 -31.39 63.85
C LYS A 24 -23.86 -30.81 63.70
N GLN A 25 -24.33 -30.00 64.65
CA GLN A 25 -25.61 -29.30 64.52
C GLN A 25 -25.49 -28.09 63.59
N LYS A 26 -24.35 -27.37 63.62
CA LYS A 26 -24.04 -26.30 62.66
C LYS A 26 -23.85 -26.85 61.24
N ALA A 27 -23.16 -27.99 61.08
CA ALA A 27 -23.01 -28.70 59.82
C ALA A 27 -24.37 -29.11 59.21
N LEU A 28 -25.27 -29.66 60.01
CA LEU A 28 -26.62 -30.01 59.56
C LEU A 28 -27.42 -28.77 59.10
N LEU A 29 -27.36 -27.67 59.85
CA LEU A 29 -28.04 -26.43 59.46
C LEU A 29 -27.43 -25.84 58.18
N ALA A 30 -26.11 -25.81 58.06
CA ALA A 30 -25.43 -25.37 56.84
C ALA A 30 -25.86 -26.21 55.63
N LEU A 31 -25.83 -27.54 55.72
CA LEU A 31 -26.28 -28.44 54.65
C LEU A 31 -27.72 -28.17 54.22
N LEU A 32 -28.63 -27.94 55.18
CA LEU A 32 -30.03 -27.61 54.89
C LEU A 32 -30.22 -26.22 54.29
N LEU A 33 -29.36 -25.24 54.63
CA LEU A 33 -29.39 -23.89 54.05
C LEU A 33 -28.87 -23.88 52.60
N LEU A 34 -27.86 -24.70 52.31
CA LEU A 34 -27.35 -24.87 50.94
C LEU A 34 -28.37 -25.54 50.01
N HIS A 35 -29.27 -26.33 50.60
CA HIS A 35 -30.40 -26.97 49.91
C HIS A 35 -31.74 -26.41 50.40
N ALA A 36 -31.80 -25.10 50.68
CA ALA A 36 -33.02 -24.46 51.16
C ALA A 36 -34.17 -24.67 50.14
N ASN A 37 -35.36 -24.98 50.66
CA ASN A 37 -36.57 -25.35 49.92
C ASN A 37 -36.48 -26.68 49.12
N GLU A 38 -35.41 -27.45 49.29
CA GLU A 38 -35.28 -28.80 48.76
C GLU A 38 -35.44 -29.85 49.88
N THR A 39 -36.00 -31.02 49.56
CA THR A 39 -36.09 -32.14 50.51
C THR A 39 -34.85 -33.01 50.41
N LEU A 40 -34.00 -33.01 51.45
CA LEU A 40 -32.85 -33.90 51.56
C LEU A 40 -33.26 -35.23 52.22
N SER A 41 -32.95 -36.36 51.58
CA SER A 41 -33.21 -37.68 52.16
C SER A 41 -32.38 -37.91 53.42
N THR A 42 -32.87 -38.75 54.33
CA THR A 42 -32.12 -39.08 55.56
C THR A 42 -30.76 -39.74 55.23
N GLU A 43 -30.71 -40.55 54.18
CA GLU A 43 -29.47 -41.17 53.67
C GLU A 43 -28.48 -40.11 53.20
N ARG A 44 -28.91 -39.15 52.37
CA ARG A 44 -28.04 -38.06 51.91
C ARG A 44 -27.52 -37.20 53.05
N VAL A 45 -28.36 -36.89 54.05
CA VAL A 45 -27.91 -36.16 55.25
C VAL A 45 -26.87 -36.95 56.05
N ILE A 46 -26.96 -38.29 56.07
CA ILE A 46 -25.96 -39.14 56.73
C ILE A 46 -24.65 -39.13 55.93
N ASP A 47 -24.73 -39.31 54.63
CA ASP A 47 -23.55 -39.36 53.76
C ASP A 47 -22.76 -38.06 53.82
N GLU A 48 -23.43 -36.90 53.76
CA GLU A 48 -22.77 -35.60 53.79
C GLU A 48 -22.18 -35.23 55.16
N LEU A 49 -22.77 -35.74 56.26
CA LEU A 49 -22.29 -35.44 57.62
C LEU A 49 -21.20 -36.40 58.13
N TRP A 50 -21.13 -37.63 57.63
CA TRP A 50 -20.19 -38.65 58.12
C TRP A 50 -19.31 -39.29 57.04
N GLY A 51 -19.54 -39.01 55.75
CA GLY A 51 -18.76 -39.58 54.64
C GLY A 51 -18.83 -41.12 54.61
N GLU A 52 -17.71 -41.76 54.28
CA GLU A 52 -17.62 -43.22 54.12
C GLU A 52 -17.72 -44.03 55.43
N GLN A 53 -17.75 -43.38 56.61
CA GLN A 53 -17.77 -44.05 57.92
C GLN A 53 -18.91 -43.58 58.84
N PRO A 54 -20.19 -43.77 58.45
CA PRO A 54 -21.31 -43.44 59.33
C PRO A 54 -21.39 -44.43 60.51
N PRO A 55 -21.64 -43.95 61.75
CA PRO A 55 -21.87 -44.84 62.89
C PRO A 55 -23.17 -45.64 62.69
N ALA A 56 -23.25 -46.86 63.24
CA ALA A 56 -24.46 -47.70 63.17
C ALA A 56 -25.74 -47.05 63.73
N THR A 57 -25.61 -45.96 64.49
CA THR A 57 -26.70 -45.14 65.04
C THR A 57 -26.98 -43.85 64.27
N ALA A 58 -26.37 -43.62 63.10
CA ALA A 58 -26.41 -42.36 62.34
C ALA A 58 -27.83 -41.82 62.11
N ALA A 59 -28.79 -42.65 61.69
CA ALA A 59 -30.18 -42.22 61.48
C ALA A 59 -30.85 -41.68 62.76
N LYS A 60 -30.60 -42.31 63.92
CA LYS A 60 -31.09 -41.81 65.23
C LYS A 60 -30.37 -40.53 65.63
N THR A 61 -29.08 -40.41 65.31
CA THR A 61 -28.27 -39.22 65.59
C THR A 61 -28.72 -38.01 64.76
N VAL A 62 -29.08 -38.20 63.47
CA VAL A 62 -29.69 -37.16 62.63
C VAL A 62 -31.02 -36.68 63.22
N GLN A 63 -31.93 -37.59 63.59
CA GLN A 63 -33.22 -37.23 64.23
C GLN A 63 -33.01 -36.40 65.51
N MET A 64 -32.01 -36.77 66.31
CA MET A 64 -31.63 -36.04 67.51
C MET A 64 -31.07 -34.64 67.19
N HIS A 65 -30.19 -34.50 66.20
CA HIS A 65 -29.67 -33.20 65.77
C HIS A 65 -30.75 -32.30 65.15
N VAL A 66 -31.68 -32.84 64.36
CA VAL A 66 -32.84 -32.12 63.84
C VAL A 66 -33.75 -31.63 64.98
N SER A 67 -34.01 -32.48 65.98
CA SER A 67 -34.82 -32.09 67.15
C SER A 67 -34.15 -30.96 67.95
N ARG A 68 -32.83 -31.05 68.18
CA ARG A 68 -32.06 -29.98 68.84
C ARG A 68 -31.98 -28.71 67.99
N LEU A 69 -31.90 -28.83 66.67
CA LEU A 69 -31.91 -27.70 65.75
C LEU A 69 -33.26 -26.98 65.79
N ARG A 70 -34.38 -27.71 65.70
CA ARG A 70 -35.73 -27.14 65.88
C ARG A 70 -35.85 -26.43 67.22
N LYS A 71 -35.35 -27.03 68.31
CA LYS A 71 -35.39 -26.41 69.64
C LYS A 71 -34.54 -25.14 69.73
N ALA A 72 -33.36 -25.11 69.12
CA ALA A 72 -32.50 -23.93 69.07
C ALA A 72 -33.14 -22.80 68.26
N LEU A 73 -33.80 -23.13 67.15
CA LEU A 73 -34.57 -22.18 66.35
C LEU A 73 -35.87 -21.74 67.04
N ALA A 74 -36.45 -22.56 67.93
CA ALA A 74 -37.69 -22.26 68.68
C ALA A 74 -37.52 -21.30 69.85
N ALA A 75 -36.27 -21.04 70.27
CA ALA A 75 -35.97 -20.17 71.40
C ALA A 75 -36.17 -18.67 71.07
N GLY A 76 -36.17 -18.31 69.79
CA GLY A 76 -36.76 -17.08 69.26
C GLY A 76 -38.24 -17.31 68.91
N ALA A 77 -39.10 -16.36 69.19
CA ALA A 77 -40.56 -16.51 69.31
C ALA A 77 -41.25 -17.48 68.30
N GLY A 78 -41.67 -18.65 68.78
CA GLY A 78 -42.98 -19.24 68.48
C GLY A 78 -43.23 -20.05 67.19
N ALA A 79 -42.32 -20.14 66.20
CA ALA A 79 -42.64 -20.81 64.91
C ALA A 79 -41.57 -21.76 64.34
N ALA A 80 -40.67 -22.33 65.17
CA ALA A 80 -39.62 -23.22 64.65
C ALA A 80 -40.09 -24.59 64.13
N ALA A 81 -41.34 -24.97 64.36
CA ALA A 81 -41.91 -26.20 63.79
C ALA A 81 -42.12 -26.09 62.27
N ASP A 82 -42.22 -24.87 61.72
CA ASP A 82 -42.55 -24.64 60.30
C ASP A 82 -41.32 -24.37 59.40
N VAL A 83 -40.13 -24.14 59.98
CA VAL A 83 -38.90 -23.84 59.22
C VAL A 83 -38.17 -25.11 58.77
N VAL A 84 -38.00 -26.10 59.65
CA VAL A 84 -37.40 -27.40 59.28
C VAL A 84 -38.49 -28.47 59.31
N LEU A 85 -38.98 -28.86 58.15
CA LEU A 85 -40.10 -29.76 57.96
C LEU A 85 -39.62 -31.20 57.76
N THR A 86 -40.28 -32.16 58.42
CA THR A 86 -40.07 -33.58 58.13
C THR A 86 -40.97 -33.96 56.96
N ARG A 87 -40.39 -34.54 55.91
CA ARG A 87 -41.09 -35.14 54.76
C ARG A 87 -40.96 -36.66 54.84
N GLU A 88 -41.77 -37.41 54.08
CA GLU A 88 -41.89 -38.87 54.20
C GLU A 88 -40.55 -39.65 54.24
N ARG A 89 -39.47 -39.14 53.61
CA ARG A 89 -38.14 -39.78 53.63
C ARG A 89 -36.97 -38.82 53.95
N GLY A 90 -37.23 -37.64 54.50
CA GLY A 90 -36.19 -36.60 54.60
C GLY A 90 -36.56 -35.35 55.39
N TYR A 91 -35.70 -34.34 55.27
CA TYR A 91 -35.84 -33.03 55.91
C TYR A 91 -35.72 -31.91 54.87
N GLU A 92 -36.59 -30.90 54.99
CA GLU A 92 -36.62 -29.71 54.14
C GLU A 92 -36.52 -28.49 55.05
N LEU A 93 -35.64 -27.54 54.73
CA LEU A 93 -35.63 -26.23 55.37
C LEU A 93 -36.36 -25.25 54.46
N ARG A 94 -37.55 -24.80 54.88
CA ARG A 94 -38.36 -23.85 54.13
C ARG A 94 -37.96 -22.43 54.51
N LEU A 95 -37.53 -21.66 53.52
CA LEU A 95 -37.00 -20.32 53.71
C LEU A 95 -37.34 -19.45 52.51
N ASP A 96 -37.85 -18.25 52.75
CA ASP A 96 -37.91 -17.21 51.72
C ASP A 96 -36.47 -16.90 51.26
N PRO A 97 -36.15 -16.98 49.96
CA PRO A 97 -34.79 -16.72 49.47
C PRO A 97 -34.17 -15.41 49.98
N GLU A 98 -34.95 -14.34 50.18
CA GLU A 98 -34.44 -13.06 50.70
C GLU A 98 -34.02 -13.12 52.18
N ARG A 99 -34.33 -14.22 52.89
CA ARG A 99 -33.92 -14.43 54.29
C ARG A 99 -32.55 -15.09 54.42
N LEU A 100 -31.91 -15.46 53.31
CA LEU A 100 -30.53 -15.97 53.27
C LEU A 100 -29.61 -14.90 52.66
N ASP A 101 -28.55 -14.53 53.37
CA ASP A 101 -27.60 -13.50 52.91
C ASP A 101 -26.91 -13.84 51.57
N ALA A 102 -26.60 -15.11 51.31
CA ALA A 102 -26.04 -15.56 50.03
C ALA A 102 -26.96 -15.31 48.83
N ASN A 103 -28.26 -15.57 48.96
CA ASN A 103 -29.23 -15.30 47.89
C ASN A 103 -29.41 -13.80 47.65
N ARG A 104 -29.44 -13.00 48.72
CA ARG A 104 -29.46 -11.53 48.62
C ARG A 104 -28.22 -10.99 47.93
N PHE A 105 -27.06 -11.52 48.27
CA PHE A 105 -25.79 -11.18 47.64
C PHE A 105 -25.82 -11.46 46.13
N GLU A 106 -26.26 -12.65 45.72
CA GLU A 106 -26.39 -13.01 44.30
C GLU A 106 -27.32 -12.08 43.52
N ARG A 107 -28.48 -11.75 44.10
CA ARG A 107 -29.43 -10.83 43.48
C ARG A 107 -28.81 -9.43 43.31
N LEU A 108 -28.19 -8.90 44.35
CA LEU A 108 -27.55 -7.57 44.30
C LEU A 108 -26.38 -7.53 43.30
N VAL A 109 -25.59 -8.60 43.19
CA VAL A 109 -24.55 -8.73 42.16
C VAL A 109 -25.14 -8.77 40.75
N ALA A 110 -26.27 -9.47 40.56
CA ALA A 110 -26.97 -9.51 39.27
C ALA A 110 -27.57 -8.13 38.90
N ASP A 111 -28.13 -7.41 39.88
CA ASP A 111 -28.66 -6.06 39.70
C ASP A 111 -27.54 -5.06 39.37
N GLY A 112 -26.40 -5.15 40.05
CA GLY A 112 -25.21 -4.36 39.75
C GLY A 112 -24.66 -4.61 38.34
N ARG A 113 -24.57 -5.87 37.92
CA ARG A 113 -24.17 -6.24 36.56
C ARG A 113 -25.12 -5.69 35.51
N ARG A 114 -26.44 -5.71 35.76
CA ARG A 114 -27.45 -5.15 34.85
C ARG A 114 -27.31 -3.63 34.75
N ALA A 115 -27.11 -2.95 35.86
CA ALA A 115 -26.90 -1.50 35.89
C ALA A 115 -25.63 -1.07 35.12
N LEU A 116 -24.54 -1.85 35.20
CA LEU A 116 -23.34 -1.63 34.36
C LEU A 116 -23.64 -1.77 32.87
N ALA A 117 -24.39 -2.79 32.46
CA ALA A 117 -24.78 -3.00 31.07
C ALA A 117 -25.70 -1.89 30.53
N GLU A 118 -26.50 -1.27 31.40
CA GLU A 118 -27.35 -0.11 31.10
C GLU A 118 -26.60 1.24 31.17
N GLY A 119 -25.29 1.24 31.47
CA GLY A 119 -24.49 2.47 31.59
C GLY A 119 -24.78 3.31 32.84
N SER A 120 -25.48 2.76 33.85
CA SER A 120 -25.81 3.47 35.09
C SER A 120 -24.85 3.10 36.21
N ALA A 121 -23.66 3.69 36.19
CA ALA A 121 -22.58 3.35 37.10
C ALA A 121 -22.91 3.66 38.58
N GLU A 122 -23.71 4.68 38.89
CA GLU A 122 -24.14 5.01 40.26
C GLU A 122 -25.03 3.91 40.85
N ARG A 123 -26.00 3.41 40.06
CA ARG A 123 -26.89 2.32 40.48
C ARG A 123 -26.10 1.03 40.68
N ALA A 124 -25.12 0.77 39.80
CA ALA A 124 -24.25 -0.39 39.93
C ALA A 124 -23.38 -0.32 41.20
N SER A 125 -22.74 0.82 41.46
CA SER A 125 -21.90 1.03 42.64
C SER A 125 -22.70 0.80 43.92
N ALA A 126 -23.88 1.41 44.05
CA ALA A 126 -24.71 1.28 45.24
C ALA A 126 -25.15 -0.19 45.51
N ALA A 127 -25.60 -0.90 44.47
CA ALA A 127 -26.02 -2.29 44.60
C ALA A 127 -24.86 -3.23 44.99
N LEU A 128 -23.68 -3.03 44.40
CA LEU A 128 -22.50 -3.87 44.66
C LEU A 128 -21.87 -3.59 46.03
N GLU A 129 -21.90 -2.34 46.50
CA GLU A 129 -21.50 -2.00 47.88
C GLU A 129 -22.43 -2.64 48.91
N GLU A 130 -23.76 -2.60 48.68
CA GLU A 130 -24.73 -3.30 49.54
C GLU A 130 -24.48 -4.81 49.53
N ALA A 131 -24.17 -5.40 48.37
CA ALA A 131 -23.86 -6.82 48.25
C ALA A 131 -22.64 -7.20 49.09
N LEU A 132 -21.52 -6.48 48.91
CA LEU A 132 -20.27 -6.78 49.60
C LEU A 132 -20.36 -6.54 51.12
N ALA A 133 -21.21 -5.62 51.57
CA ALA A 133 -21.47 -5.39 53.00
C ALA A 133 -22.13 -6.58 53.72
N LEU A 134 -22.73 -7.53 52.99
CA LEU A 134 -23.30 -8.75 53.58
C LEU A 134 -22.22 -9.73 54.09
N TRP A 135 -20.99 -9.61 53.60
CA TRP A 135 -19.88 -10.49 53.97
C TRP A 135 -19.31 -10.16 55.35
N ARG A 136 -19.17 -11.18 56.19
CA ARG A 136 -18.70 -11.09 57.59
C ARG A 136 -17.42 -11.89 57.86
N GLY A 137 -16.79 -12.42 56.81
CA GLY A 137 -15.59 -13.25 56.88
C GLY A 137 -15.60 -14.35 55.82
N ARG A 138 -14.82 -15.41 56.04
CA ARG A 138 -14.83 -16.62 55.18
C ARG A 138 -16.23 -17.25 55.20
N PRO A 139 -16.83 -17.58 54.05
CA PRO A 139 -18.18 -18.12 54.02
C PRO A 139 -18.17 -19.51 54.67
N LEU A 140 -19.24 -19.82 55.41
CA LEU A 140 -19.39 -21.09 56.12
C LEU A 140 -18.20 -21.44 57.04
N ALA A 141 -17.57 -20.45 57.67
CA ALA A 141 -16.34 -20.64 58.46
C ALA A 141 -16.46 -21.73 59.55
N ASP A 142 -17.64 -21.93 60.15
CA ASP A 142 -17.88 -22.96 61.16
C ASP A 142 -17.81 -24.40 60.61
N VAL A 143 -17.93 -24.57 59.30
CA VAL A 143 -18.00 -25.88 58.61
C VAL A 143 -17.03 -25.94 57.42
N SER A 144 -16.00 -25.08 57.42
CA SER A 144 -15.03 -24.94 56.33
C SER A 144 -14.14 -26.17 56.08
N TYR A 145 -14.26 -27.22 56.90
CA TYR A 145 -13.57 -28.50 56.74
C TYR A 145 -14.49 -29.63 56.29
N GLU A 146 -15.81 -29.40 56.25
CA GLU A 146 -16.78 -30.39 55.78
C GLU A 146 -16.76 -30.42 54.24
N ALA A 147 -16.76 -31.62 53.65
CA ALA A 147 -16.59 -31.82 52.21
C ALA A 147 -17.72 -31.19 51.39
N PHE A 148 -18.97 -31.30 51.87
CA PHE A 148 -20.16 -30.76 51.21
C PHE A 148 -20.12 -29.24 51.06
N ALA A 149 -19.39 -28.53 51.92
CA ALA A 149 -19.31 -27.07 51.92
C ALA A 149 -18.21 -26.53 50.99
N GLN A 150 -17.22 -27.32 50.60
CA GLN A 150 -16.04 -26.83 49.86
C GLN A 150 -16.39 -26.20 48.51
N ALA A 151 -17.25 -26.87 47.73
CA ALA A 151 -17.65 -26.39 46.42
C ALA A 151 -18.40 -25.06 46.51
N GLU A 152 -19.26 -24.92 47.51
CA GLU A 152 -20.02 -23.70 47.71
C GLU A 152 -19.17 -22.54 48.25
N ILE A 153 -18.25 -22.83 49.18
CA ILE A 153 -17.28 -21.84 49.67
C ILE A 153 -16.48 -21.26 48.48
N ALA A 154 -15.95 -22.12 47.61
CA ALA A 154 -15.22 -21.70 46.42
C ALA A 154 -16.09 -20.86 45.48
N ARG A 155 -17.33 -21.31 45.21
CA ARG A 155 -18.29 -20.58 44.34
C ARG A 155 -18.61 -19.18 44.88
N LEU A 156 -18.88 -19.07 46.18
CA LEU A 156 -19.19 -17.78 46.82
C LEU A 156 -17.96 -16.87 46.86
N GLU A 157 -16.77 -17.40 47.15
CA GLU A 157 -15.52 -16.65 47.11
C GLU A 157 -15.24 -16.13 45.68
N ASP A 158 -15.43 -16.95 44.66
CA ASP A 158 -15.30 -16.51 43.26
C ASP A 158 -16.31 -15.43 42.88
N LEU A 159 -17.56 -15.57 43.33
CA LEU A 159 -18.60 -14.57 43.11
C LEU A 159 -18.28 -13.25 43.82
N ARG A 160 -17.68 -13.31 45.02
CA ARG A 160 -17.18 -12.13 45.74
C ARG A 160 -16.11 -11.39 44.95
N VAL A 161 -15.11 -12.12 44.46
CA VAL A 161 -14.03 -11.53 43.67
C VAL A 161 -14.57 -10.91 42.37
N ALA A 162 -15.56 -11.55 41.73
CA ALA A 162 -16.25 -11.00 40.57
C ALA A 162 -17.04 -9.72 40.90
N ALA A 163 -17.71 -9.67 42.05
CA ALA A 163 -18.45 -8.50 42.53
C ALA A 163 -17.52 -7.32 42.85
N ILE A 164 -16.36 -7.58 43.46
CA ILE A 164 -15.31 -6.57 43.69
C ILE A 164 -14.83 -5.99 42.35
N GLY A 165 -14.53 -6.85 41.37
CA GLY A 165 -14.15 -6.40 40.03
C GLY A 165 -15.21 -5.55 39.34
N GLN A 166 -16.50 -5.87 39.50
CA GLN A 166 -17.60 -5.06 38.96
C GLN A 166 -17.77 -3.73 39.68
N LEU A 167 -17.57 -3.69 41.01
CA LEU A 167 -17.63 -2.45 41.77
C LEU A 167 -16.52 -1.48 41.33
N ILE A 168 -15.32 -2.02 41.09
CA ILE A 168 -14.20 -1.24 40.58
C ILE A 168 -14.51 -0.67 39.18
N ASP A 169 -15.10 -1.46 38.28
CA ASP A 169 -15.53 -0.93 36.96
C ASP A 169 -16.55 0.21 37.10
N ALA A 170 -17.50 0.08 38.03
CA ALA A 170 -18.47 1.14 38.32
C ALA A 170 -17.76 2.41 38.85
N LYS A 171 -16.82 2.27 39.78
CA LYS A 171 -16.04 3.40 40.32
C LYS A 171 -15.15 4.06 39.26
N LEU A 172 -14.49 3.28 38.40
CA LEU A 172 -13.70 3.79 37.28
C LEU A 172 -14.57 4.55 36.27
N ALA A 173 -15.81 4.11 36.02
CA ALA A 173 -16.76 4.81 35.17
C ALA A 173 -17.28 6.12 35.82
N LEU A 174 -17.36 6.17 37.15
CA LEU A 174 -17.75 7.36 37.93
C LEU A 174 -16.61 8.36 38.16
N ALA A 175 -15.48 8.21 37.48
CA ALA A 175 -14.28 9.02 37.67
C ALA A 175 -13.67 8.95 39.10
N ARG A 176 -13.95 7.89 39.85
CA ARG A 176 -13.40 7.66 41.21
C ARG A 176 -12.20 6.71 41.17
N HIS A 177 -11.25 7.00 40.30
CA HIS A 177 -10.08 6.15 40.04
C HIS A 177 -9.07 6.20 41.19
N ASP A 178 -8.91 7.36 41.83
CA ASP A 178 -8.10 7.57 43.03
C ASP A 178 -8.55 6.70 44.22
N GLU A 179 -9.87 6.55 44.42
CA GLU A 179 -10.45 5.74 45.50
C GLU A 179 -10.13 4.24 45.41
N VAL A 180 -9.75 3.73 44.23
CA VAL A 180 -9.59 2.29 43.99
C VAL A 180 -8.14 1.84 43.84
N VAL A 181 -7.17 2.75 43.70
CA VAL A 181 -5.75 2.37 43.46
C VAL A 181 -5.19 1.52 44.59
N GLU A 182 -5.29 1.97 45.85
CA GLU A 182 -4.76 1.22 47.01
C GLU A 182 -5.43 -0.16 47.14
N GLN A 183 -6.74 -0.22 46.89
CA GLN A 183 -7.48 -1.48 46.89
C GLN A 183 -7.03 -2.42 45.76
N LEU A 184 -6.78 -1.88 44.57
CA LEU A 184 -6.33 -2.63 43.40
C LEU A 184 -4.90 -3.16 43.57
N GLU A 185 -4.00 -2.38 44.17
CA GLU A 185 -2.64 -2.83 44.53
C GLU A 185 -2.70 -4.07 45.45
N ALA A 186 -3.56 -4.04 46.48
CA ALA A 186 -3.76 -5.18 47.38
C ALA A 186 -4.37 -6.40 46.67
N LEU A 187 -5.38 -6.21 45.82
CA LEU A 187 -6.04 -7.28 45.06
C LEU A 187 -5.10 -7.94 44.04
N VAL A 188 -4.20 -7.17 43.45
CA VAL A 188 -3.19 -7.68 42.52
C VAL A 188 -2.17 -8.57 43.24
N VAL A 189 -1.82 -8.26 44.48
CA VAL A 189 -0.96 -9.12 45.31
C VAL A 189 -1.69 -10.40 45.73
N GLU A 190 -2.97 -10.31 46.09
CA GLU A 190 -3.79 -11.47 46.50
C GLU A 190 -4.16 -12.38 45.31
N HIS A 191 -4.33 -11.81 44.12
CA HIS A 191 -4.75 -12.52 42.90
C HIS A 191 -3.83 -12.21 41.71
N PRO A 192 -2.54 -12.61 41.77
CA PRO A 192 -1.52 -12.18 40.80
C PRO A 192 -1.83 -12.54 39.35
N TYR A 193 -2.53 -13.65 39.11
CA TYR A 193 -2.86 -14.14 37.76
C TYR A 193 -4.23 -13.70 37.25
N ARG A 194 -4.99 -12.88 38.00
CA ARG A 194 -6.25 -12.31 37.50
C ARG A 194 -5.96 -11.03 36.74
N GLU A 195 -5.74 -11.16 35.43
CA GLU A 195 -5.43 -10.05 34.52
C GLU A 195 -6.43 -8.88 34.58
N ARG A 196 -7.69 -9.14 34.96
CA ARG A 196 -8.69 -8.07 35.14
C ARG A 196 -8.26 -7.04 36.18
N PHE A 197 -7.72 -7.45 37.32
CA PHE A 197 -7.28 -6.52 38.36
C PHE A 197 -6.03 -5.76 37.93
N ARG A 198 -5.12 -6.41 37.19
CA ARG A 198 -3.97 -5.74 36.56
C ARG A 198 -4.43 -4.66 35.58
N ALA A 199 -5.38 -4.98 34.70
CA ALA A 199 -5.93 -4.03 33.75
C ALA A 199 -6.65 -2.85 34.45
N GLN A 200 -7.42 -3.13 35.50
CA GLN A 200 -8.09 -2.10 36.29
C GLN A 200 -7.09 -1.19 37.03
N LEU A 201 -6.01 -1.76 37.59
CA LEU A 201 -4.93 -1.01 38.23
C LEU A 201 -4.19 -0.12 37.23
N MET A 202 -3.82 -0.68 36.07
CA MET A 202 -3.20 0.06 34.97
C MET A 202 -4.07 1.25 34.55
N LEU A 203 -5.38 1.04 34.36
CA LEU A 203 -6.31 2.11 33.96
C LEU A 203 -6.49 3.16 35.07
N ALA A 204 -6.59 2.74 36.34
CA ALA A 204 -6.74 3.68 37.45
C ALA A 204 -5.48 4.53 37.64
N LEU A 205 -4.29 3.91 37.63
CA LEU A 205 -3.00 4.60 37.70
C LEU A 205 -2.82 5.55 36.51
N TYR A 206 -3.16 5.12 35.30
CA TYR A 206 -3.12 5.99 34.12
C TYR A 206 -4.03 7.22 34.28
N ARG A 207 -5.27 7.04 34.75
CA ARG A 207 -6.22 8.14 35.00
C ARG A 207 -5.84 9.03 36.20
N CYS A 208 -5.00 8.55 37.11
CA CYS A 208 -4.37 9.34 38.17
C CYS A 208 -3.10 10.09 37.69
N ASP A 209 -2.83 10.17 36.39
CA ASP A 209 -1.58 10.69 35.81
C ASP A 209 -0.30 9.95 36.25
N ARG A 210 -0.43 8.72 36.76
CA ARG A 210 0.66 7.84 37.20
C ARG A 210 1.02 6.82 36.10
N GLN A 211 1.25 7.31 34.87
CA GLN A 211 1.49 6.46 33.68
C GLN A 211 2.68 5.51 33.86
N ALA A 212 3.79 5.98 34.44
CA ALA A 212 4.97 5.14 34.67
C ALA A 212 4.65 3.93 35.55
N GLU A 213 3.81 4.13 36.57
CA GLU A 213 3.39 3.07 37.48
C GLU A 213 2.38 2.12 36.82
N ALA A 214 1.53 2.62 35.92
CA ALA A 214 0.66 1.79 35.09
C ALA A 214 1.47 0.85 34.17
N LEU A 215 2.50 1.36 33.50
CA LEU A 215 3.39 0.55 32.65
C LEU A 215 4.25 -0.40 33.48
N GLN A 216 4.68 0.03 34.68
CA GLN A 216 5.38 -0.84 35.61
C GLN A 216 4.49 -2.01 36.05
N ALA A 217 3.21 -1.76 36.34
CA ALA A 217 2.25 -2.81 36.71
C ALA A 217 2.07 -3.86 35.61
N TYR A 218 2.17 -3.47 34.34
CA TYR A 218 2.20 -4.39 33.21
C TYR A 218 3.50 -5.20 33.14
N GLN A 219 4.65 -4.52 33.22
CA GLN A 219 5.95 -5.20 33.17
C GLN A 219 6.12 -6.21 34.31
N ASP A 220 5.62 -5.88 35.49
CA ASP A 220 5.57 -6.78 36.64
C ASP A 220 4.68 -8.00 36.38
N ALA A 221 3.50 -7.79 35.79
CA ALA A 221 2.60 -8.88 35.41
C ALA A 221 3.23 -9.80 34.36
N ARG A 222 3.83 -9.22 33.31
CA ARG A 222 4.50 -9.97 32.24
C ARG A 222 5.65 -10.80 32.78
N ARG A 223 6.54 -10.20 33.57
CA ARG A 223 7.65 -10.91 34.21
C ARG A 223 7.13 -12.09 35.04
N GLN A 224 6.14 -11.85 35.90
CA GLN A 224 5.58 -12.89 36.76
C GLN A 224 4.93 -14.04 35.95
N MET A 225 4.17 -13.73 34.90
CA MET A 225 3.51 -14.74 34.06
C MET A 225 4.49 -15.55 33.22
N VAL A 226 5.51 -14.91 32.65
CA VAL A 226 6.55 -15.58 31.87
C VAL A 226 7.41 -16.48 32.77
N GLU A 227 7.81 -15.98 33.95
CA GLU A 227 8.66 -16.73 34.88
C GLU A 227 7.93 -17.88 35.59
N GLU A 228 6.68 -17.68 36.04
CA GLU A 228 5.97 -18.67 36.86
C GLU A 228 5.06 -19.60 36.04
N LEU A 229 4.50 -19.12 34.92
CA LEU A 229 3.52 -19.86 34.12
C LEU A 229 3.99 -20.17 32.68
N GLY A 230 5.07 -19.53 32.20
CA GLY A 230 5.59 -19.71 30.85
C GLY A 230 4.67 -19.18 29.74
N ILE A 231 3.75 -18.28 30.09
CA ILE A 231 2.77 -17.67 29.17
C ILE A 231 2.96 -16.16 29.12
N GLU A 232 2.72 -15.56 27.95
CA GLU A 232 2.65 -14.11 27.80
C GLU A 232 1.28 -13.57 28.28
N PRO A 233 1.19 -12.30 28.69
CA PRO A 233 -0.08 -11.67 29.07
C PRO A 233 -1.13 -11.75 27.96
N GLY A 234 -2.39 -11.92 28.37
CA GLY A 234 -3.54 -11.92 27.46
C GLY A 234 -3.67 -10.63 26.63
N GLU A 235 -4.39 -10.75 25.51
CA GLU A 235 -4.63 -9.67 24.54
C GLU A 235 -5.13 -8.38 25.21
N ARG A 236 -6.10 -8.48 26.12
CA ARG A 236 -6.66 -7.33 26.84
C ARG A 236 -5.62 -6.50 27.61
N LEU A 237 -4.59 -7.15 28.18
CA LEU A 237 -3.55 -6.46 28.95
C LEU A 237 -2.51 -5.82 28.02
N ARG A 238 -2.19 -6.50 26.90
CA ARG A 238 -1.32 -5.98 25.83
C ARG A 238 -1.92 -4.79 25.08
N GLU A 239 -3.21 -4.85 24.77
CA GLU A 239 -3.97 -3.75 24.19
C GLU A 239 -3.99 -2.52 25.11
N LEU A 240 -4.19 -2.74 26.42
CA LEU A 240 -4.17 -1.63 27.38
C LEU A 240 -2.77 -1.03 27.54
N GLU A 241 -1.70 -1.84 27.53
CA GLU A 241 -0.32 -1.33 27.48
C GLU A 241 -0.10 -0.47 26.23
N ALA A 242 -0.49 -0.97 25.06
CA ALA A 242 -0.36 -0.24 23.80
C ALA A 242 -1.18 1.06 23.80
N ALA A 243 -2.41 1.02 24.33
CA ALA A 243 -3.28 2.20 24.44
C ALA A 243 -2.71 3.22 25.45
N ILE A 244 -2.12 2.79 26.56
CA ILE A 244 -1.45 3.68 27.53
C ILE A 244 -0.18 4.28 26.92
N LEU A 245 0.60 3.51 26.15
CA LEU A 245 1.80 3.99 25.44
C LEU A 245 1.44 4.98 24.33
N ALA A 246 0.33 4.76 23.64
CA ALA A 246 -0.20 5.64 22.59
C ALA A 246 -1.01 6.82 23.14
N GLN A 247 -1.25 6.86 24.45
CA GLN A 247 -2.11 7.84 25.12
C GLN A 247 -3.48 7.98 24.45
N ASP A 248 -4.11 6.83 24.19
CA ASP A 248 -5.39 6.73 23.50
C ASP A 248 -6.46 7.55 24.22
N ALA A 249 -7.11 8.47 23.48
CA ALA A 249 -8.21 9.30 23.96
C ALA A 249 -9.40 8.48 24.50
N GLY A 250 -9.55 7.21 24.08
CA GLY A 250 -10.54 6.28 24.63
C GLY A 250 -10.27 5.81 26.06
N LEU A 251 -9.06 6.00 26.59
CA LEU A 251 -8.70 5.70 27.98
C LEU A 251 -9.04 6.85 28.94
N ALA A 252 -9.03 8.08 28.43
CA ALA A 252 -9.52 9.24 29.16
C ALA A 252 -11.01 9.02 29.51
N LEU A 253 -11.44 9.56 30.65
CA LEU A 253 -12.87 9.56 30.96
C LEU A 253 -13.57 10.30 29.81
N VAL A 254 -14.51 9.62 29.14
CA VAL A 254 -15.49 10.33 28.33
C VAL A 254 -16.21 11.23 29.32
N GLU A 255 -15.79 12.48 29.40
CA GLU A 255 -16.65 13.52 29.94
C GLU A 255 -17.96 13.38 29.15
N SER A 256 -19.03 12.94 29.82
CA SER A 256 -20.36 13.27 29.32
C SER A 256 -20.30 14.75 29.04
N PRO A 257 -20.57 15.22 27.80
CA PRO A 257 -20.21 16.56 27.37
C PRO A 257 -20.78 17.53 28.37
N GLY A 258 -19.90 17.99 29.26
CA GLY A 258 -20.25 18.99 30.24
C GLY A 258 -20.59 20.23 29.43
N PRO A 259 -21.45 21.13 29.94
CA PRO A 259 -21.71 22.40 29.26
C PRO A 259 -20.44 23.25 29.01
N ALA A 260 -19.27 22.84 29.52
CA ALA A 260 -17.98 23.47 29.38
C ALA A 260 -17.23 23.14 28.06
N GLU A 261 -17.46 21.99 27.39
CA GLU A 261 -16.82 21.68 26.10
C GLU A 261 -17.41 22.45 24.91
N THR A 262 -18.50 23.17 25.12
CA THR A 262 -19.03 24.15 24.17
C THR A 262 -18.18 25.42 24.06
N ALA A 263 -17.13 25.58 24.87
CA ALA A 263 -16.41 26.86 25.00
C ALA A 263 -15.33 27.14 23.94
N ALA A 264 -15.08 26.27 22.95
CA ALA A 264 -14.20 26.60 21.83
C ALA A 264 -14.57 25.94 20.49
N ARG A 265 -15.86 25.88 20.14
CA ARG A 265 -16.27 25.48 18.77
C ARG A 265 -16.00 26.63 17.79
N SER A 266 -15.08 26.44 16.85
CA SER A 266 -14.97 27.32 15.69
C SER A 266 -16.19 27.11 14.79
N VAL A 267 -17.07 28.10 14.71
CA VAL A 267 -18.21 28.05 13.78
C VAL A 267 -17.67 28.04 12.35
N VAL A 268 -18.08 27.05 11.55
CA VAL A 268 -17.74 26.99 10.12
C VAL A 268 -18.56 28.06 9.40
N VAL A 269 -17.90 29.10 8.87
CA VAL A 269 -18.54 30.20 8.16
C VAL A 269 -18.28 30.08 6.66
N GLY A 270 -19.33 30.22 5.83
CA GLY A 270 -19.19 30.38 4.38
C GLY A 270 -18.72 29.15 3.59
N ARG A 271 -18.91 27.93 4.12
CA ARG A 271 -18.46 26.67 3.48
C ARG A 271 -19.58 25.68 3.16
N ASP A 272 -20.81 26.16 2.98
CA ASP A 272 -21.98 25.29 2.77
C ASP A 272 -21.83 24.40 1.53
N ARG A 273 -21.24 24.93 0.45
CA ARG A 273 -21.01 24.19 -0.78
C ARG A 273 -19.99 23.06 -0.58
N GLU A 274 -18.83 23.37 -0.01
CA GLU A 274 -17.76 22.42 0.19
C GLU A 274 -18.17 21.33 1.20
N LEU A 275 -18.94 21.70 2.25
CA LEU A 275 -19.54 20.75 3.18
C LEU A 275 -20.59 19.85 2.53
N ALA A 276 -21.36 20.36 1.56
CA ALA A 276 -22.30 19.54 0.80
C ALA A 276 -21.57 18.56 -0.12
N GLU A 277 -20.48 18.98 -0.78
CA GLU A 277 -19.64 18.13 -1.62
C GLU A 277 -18.95 17.02 -0.79
N LEU A 278 -18.37 17.35 0.37
CA LEU A 278 -17.78 16.37 1.31
C LEU A 278 -18.84 15.44 1.91
N GLY A 279 -20.03 15.98 2.23
CA GLY A 279 -21.16 15.20 2.71
C GLY A 279 -21.65 14.17 1.68
N ALA A 280 -21.75 14.55 0.41
CA ALA A 280 -22.13 13.65 -0.67
C ALA A 280 -21.07 12.55 -0.90
N ALA A 281 -19.78 12.88 -0.80
CA ALA A 281 -18.71 11.89 -0.89
C ALA A 281 -18.76 10.90 0.29
N LEU A 282 -19.00 11.38 1.51
CA LEU A 282 -19.22 10.54 2.68
C LEU A 282 -20.44 9.62 2.52
N ASP A 283 -21.57 10.13 2.03
CA ASP A 283 -22.77 9.34 1.79
C ASP A 283 -22.53 8.22 0.76
N GLN A 284 -21.76 8.51 -0.30
CA GLN A 284 -21.37 7.52 -1.31
C GLN A 284 -20.46 6.44 -0.71
N ALA A 285 -19.45 6.84 0.07
CA ALA A 285 -18.56 5.91 0.76
C ALA A 285 -19.34 5.01 1.72
N LEU A 286 -20.22 5.56 2.56
CA LEU A 286 -21.08 4.78 3.46
C LEU A 286 -21.97 3.78 2.70
N ALA A 287 -22.40 4.13 1.49
CA ALA A 287 -23.17 3.26 0.60
C ALA A 287 -22.33 2.22 -0.17
N GLY A 288 -21.02 2.09 0.12
CA GLY A 288 -20.12 1.13 -0.54
C GLY A 288 -19.55 1.59 -1.88
N ARG A 289 -19.58 2.91 -2.14
CA ARG A 289 -18.94 3.52 -3.32
C ARG A 289 -17.80 4.41 -2.84
N GLY A 290 -16.60 3.85 -2.75
CA GLY A 290 -15.48 4.56 -2.14
C GLY A 290 -15.05 5.80 -2.93
N ARG A 291 -14.48 6.76 -2.20
CA ARG A 291 -14.08 8.07 -2.72
C ARG A 291 -12.74 8.52 -2.15
N LEU A 292 -11.91 9.11 -3.00
CA LEU A 292 -10.78 9.94 -2.60
C LEU A 292 -11.14 11.41 -2.89
N VAL A 293 -11.20 12.24 -1.86
CA VAL A 293 -11.46 13.68 -1.99
C VAL A 293 -10.17 14.45 -1.72
N LEU A 294 -9.71 15.23 -2.69
CA LEU A 294 -8.54 16.09 -2.58
C LEU A 294 -8.95 17.53 -2.30
N LEU A 295 -8.72 18.00 -1.07
CA LEU A 295 -8.95 19.38 -0.61
C LEU A 295 -7.73 20.24 -0.89
N ALA A 296 -7.87 21.14 -1.85
CA ALA A 296 -6.81 22.04 -2.30
C ALA A 296 -7.10 23.49 -1.89
N GLY A 297 -6.09 24.23 -1.47
CA GLY A 297 -6.21 25.67 -1.27
C GLY A 297 -5.04 26.25 -0.47
N GLU A 298 -5.00 27.57 -0.37
CA GLU A 298 -3.90 28.29 0.27
C GLU A 298 -3.71 27.95 1.77
N PRO A 299 -2.52 28.21 2.34
CA PRO A 299 -2.32 28.13 3.78
C PRO A 299 -3.36 28.97 4.55
N GLY A 300 -3.94 28.42 5.62
CA GLY A 300 -4.95 29.12 6.44
C GLY A 300 -6.37 29.21 5.85
N ILE A 301 -6.61 28.72 4.62
CA ILE A 301 -7.90 28.85 3.93
C ILE A 301 -9.06 28.05 4.57
N GLY A 302 -8.76 27.17 5.53
CA GLY A 302 -9.75 26.34 6.25
C GLY A 302 -9.82 24.86 5.82
N LYS A 303 -8.78 24.31 5.19
CA LYS A 303 -8.69 22.88 4.81
C LYS A 303 -8.88 21.95 6.02
N SER A 304 -8.05 22.10 7.05
CA SER A 304 -8.12 21.26 8.26
C SER A 304 -9.44 21.44 9.01
N MET A 305 -10.02 22.64 9.03
CA MET A 305 -11.34 22.85 9.63
C MET A 305 -12.45 22.07 8.89
N LEU A 306 -12.43 22.05 7.55
CA LEU A 306 -13.37 21.25 6.77
C LEU A 306 -13.15 19.74 6.92
N ALA A 307 -11.89 19.32 7.04
CA ALA A 307 -11.54 17.94 7.37
C ALA A 307 -12.09 17.54 8.75
N ASP A 308 -11.90 18.38 9.78
CA ASP A 308 -12.39 18.16 11.15
C ASP A 308 -13.91 18.04 11.21
N GLU A 309 -14.64 18.94 10.55
CA GLU A 309 -16.11 18.88 10.47
C GLU A 309 -16.58 17.60 9.74
N THR A 310 -15.85 17.18 8.69
CA THR A 310 -16.16 15.93 7.97
C THR A 310 -15.86 14.70 8.83
N MET A 311 -14.76 14.70 9.58
CA MET A 311 -14.43 13.66 10.58
C MET A 311 -15.55 13.54 11.62
N HIS A 312 -16.04 14.65 12.14
CA HIS A 312 -17.14 14.66 13.10
C HIS A 312 -18.41 14.02 12.52
N ARG A 313 -18.79 14.41 11.29
CA ARG A 313 -19.94 13.81 10.59
C ARG A 313 -19.76 12.33 10.31
N ALA A 314 -18.55 11.90 9.97
CA ALA A 314 -18.22 10.49 9.75
C ALA A 314 -18.39 9.68 11.04
N ARG A 315 -17.85 10.15 12.17
CA ARG A 315 -18.02 9.53 13.50
C ARG A 315 -19.49 9.45 13.91
N ALA A 316 -20.24 10.54 13.74
CA ALA A 316 -21.68 10.60 14.05
C ALA A 316 -22.51 9.59 13.24
N ARG A 317 -22.01 9.17 12.08
CA ARG A 317 -22.63 8.16 11.20
C ARG A 317 -22.02 6.76 11.36
N GLY A 318 -21.22 6.53 12.41
CA GLY A 318 -20.67 5.22 12.76
C GLY A 318 -19.46 4.78 11.94
N ALA A 319 -18.81 5.68 11.20
CA ALA A 319 -17.56 5.37 10.52
C ALA A 319 -16.37 5.42 11.50
N ARG A 320 -15.42 4.50 11.32
CA ARG A 320 -14.09 4.60 11.95
C ARG A 320 -13.33 5.73 11.26
N VAL A 321 -12.79 6.67 12.04
CA VAL A 321 -11.97 7.77 11.52
C VAL A 321 -10.51 7.50 11.84
N ALA A 322 -9.66 7.62 10.84
CA ALA A 322 -8.21 7.44 10.89
C ALA A 322 -7.54 8.71 10.37
N VAL A 323 -6.48 9.17 11.04
CA VAL A 323 -5.81 10.43 10.70
C VAL A 323 -4.31 10.22 10.53
N GLY A 324 -3.78 10.67 9.41
CA GLY A 324 -2.37 10.68 9.07
C GLY A 324 -1.93 12.10 8.71
N ARG A 325 -0.72 12.47 9.09
CA ARG A 325 -0.16 13.80 8.79
C ARG A 325 1.19 13.66 8.11
N CYS A 326 1.40 14.45 7.07
CA CYS A 326 2.69 14.52 6.42
C CYS A 326 3.67 15.37 7.24
N TRP A 327 4.94 15.00 7.21
CA TRP A 327 5.99 15.64 8.00
C TRP A 327 6.75 16.68 7.17
N GLU A 328 6.49 17.97 7.41
CA GLU A 328 7.06 19.07 6.62
C GLU A 328 8.57 19.31 6.85
N ALA A 329 9.11 18.93 8.02
CA ALA A 329 10.52 19.17 8.35
C ALA A 329 11.50 18.21 7.64
N GLY A 330 10.99 17.22 6.89
CA GLY A 330 11.81 16.18 6.26
C GLY A 330 12.33 15.12 7.25
N GLY A 331 12.77 13.97 6.74
CA GLY A 331 13.32 12.90 7.56
C GLY A 331 12.30 11.99 8.25
N ALA A 332 11.01 12.05 7.88
CA ALA A 332 10.04 11.06 8.32
C ALA A 332 10.30 9.67 7.71
N PRO A 333 9.90 8.59 8.39
CA PRO A 333 9.93 7.24 7.82
C PRO A 333 9.09 7.13 6.54
N ALA A 334 9.40 6.14 5.69
CA ALA A 334 8.61 5.89 4.50
C ALA A 334 7.16 5.55 4.86
N TYR A 335 6.20 5.99 4.04
CA TYR A 335 4.77 5.77 4.23
C TYR A 335 4.18 6.41 5.50
N TRP A 336 4.88 7.36 6.12
CA TRP A 336 4.51 7.95 7.41
C TRP A 336 3.04 8.32 7.59
N PRO A 337 2.41 9.11 6.69
CA PRO A 337 1.00 9.49 6.88
C PRO A 337 0.06 8.27 6.91
N TRP A 338 0.38 7.20 6.17
CA TRP A 338 -0.42 5.98 6.18
C TRP A 338 -0.21 5.16 7.45
N VAL A 339 1.04 5.04 7.92
CA VAL A 339 1.36 4.34 9.17
C VAL A 339 0.72 5.02 10.38
N GLN A 340 0.65 6.35 10.39
CA GLN A 340 -0.06 7.10 11.43
C GLN A 340 -1.57 6.83 11.39
N ALA A 341 -2.17 6.90 10.20
CA ALA A 341 -3.61 6.68 10.04
C ALA A 341 -4.02 5.24 10.38
N LEU A 342 -3.17 4.27 10.03
CA LEU A 342 -3.45 2.84 10.16
C LEU A 342 -2.22 2.14 10.77
N PRO A 343 -2.10 2.11 12.11
CA PRO A 343 -0.94 1.56 12.81
C PRO A 343 -0.60 0.11 12.43
N ASP A 344 -1.62 -0.71 12.13
CA ASP A 344 -1.50 -2.10 11.68
C ASP A 344 -0.65 -2.24 10.39
N LEU A 345 -0.52 -1.16 9.60
CA LEU A 345 0.37 -1.12 8.44
C LEU A 345 1.85 -1.25 8.81
N ARG A 346 2.24 -0.91 10.04
CA ARG A 346 3.62 -1.03 10.50
C ARG A 346 4.06 -2.50 10.56
N GLU A 347 3.18 -3.40 10.97
CA GLU A 347 3.45 -4.84 10.98
C GLU A 347 3.52 -5.40 9.56
N LEU A 348 2.63 -4.96 8.66
CA LEU A 348 2.67 -5.32 7.24
C LEU A 348 4.00 -4.89 6.60
N LEU A 349 4.42 -3.65 6.81
CA LEU A 349 5.71 -3.12 6.33
C LEU A 349 6.91 -3.86 6.94
N GLY A 350 6.84 -4.23 8.22
CA GLY A 350 7.87 -5.02 8.89
C GLY A 350 7.95 -6.48 8.41
N GLY A 351 6.80 -7.09 8.09
CA GLY A 351 6.71 -8.45 7.55
C GLY A 351 7.30 -8.58 6.14
N VAL A 352 7.19 -7.54 5.31
CA VAL A 352 7.81 -7.51 3.97
C VAL A 352 9.34 -7.50 4.05
N ALA A 353 9.93 -6.82 5.03
CA ALA A 353 11.39 -6.79 5.22
C ALA A 353 12.00 -8.17 5.57
N SER A 354 11.19 -9.12 6.03
CA SER A 354 11.62 -10.49 6.37
C SER A 354 11.58 -11.47 5.18
N ARG A 355 10.93 -11.08 4.09
CA ARG A 355 10.90 -11.84 2.83
C ARG A 355 11.97 -11.25 1.92
N GLU A 356 13.19 -11.79 1.99
CA GLU A 356 14.23 -11.56 0.98
C GLU A 356 13.77 -12.17 -0.36
N SER A 357 12.82 -11.50 -1.02
CA SER A 357 12.49 -11.75 -2.42
C SER A 357 13.09 -10.59 -3.21
N ASP A 358 14.15 -10.90 -3.96
CA ASP A 358 14.76 -9.99 -4.93
C ASP A 358 13.82 -9.69 -6.12
N SER A 359 12.58 -10.18 -6.10
CA SER A 359 11.59 -9.85 -7.11
C SER A 359 11.15 -8.40 -6.92
N GLY A 360 11.16 -7.61 -8.00
CA GLY A 360 10.65 -6.23 -7.88
C GLY A 360 9.16 -6.18 -7.49
N GLY A 361 8.44 -7.33 -7.53
CA GLY A 361 7.02 -7.50 -7.21
C GLY A 361 6.59 -7.13 -5.80
N ALA A 362 7.53 -7.16 -4.86
CA ALA A 362 7.25 -6.95 -3.44
C ALA A 362 6.54 -5.62 -3.15
N ARG A 363 6.83 -4.53 -3.89
CA ARG A 363 6.25 -3.20 -3.60
C ARG A 363 4.77 -3.18 -3.91
N PHE A 364 4.41 -3.86 -4.98
CA PHE A 364 3.06 -3.95 -5.40
C PHE A 364 2.27 -4.90 -4.48
N GLU A 365 2.83 -6.04 -4.09
CA GLU A 365 2.20 -6.95 -3.11
C GLU A 365 1.93 -6.25 -1.80
N LEU A 366 2.87 -5.40 -1.35
CA LEU A 366 2.67 -4.50 -0.22
C LEU A 366 1.45 -3.60 -0.47
N PHE A 367 1.39 -2.90 -1.61
CA PHE A 367 0.26 -2.01 -1.93
C PHE A 367 -1.09 -2.74 -1.96
N VAL A 368 -1.15 -3.96 -2.51
CA VAL A 368 -2.36 -4.78 -2.47
C VAL A 368 -2.70 -5.25 -1.07
N SER A 369 -1.72 -5.65 -0.27
CA SER A 369 -1.95 -6.06 1.11
C SER A 369 -2.50 -4.89 1.93
N ILE A 370 -1.96 -3.69 1.74
CA ILE A 370 -2.46 -2.45 2.35
C ILE A 370 -3.90 -2.17 1.89
N ALA A 371 -4.15 -2.17 0.57
CA ALA A 371 -5.49 -1.90 0.03
C ALA A 371 -6.52 -2.96 0.50
N SER A 372 -6.11 -4.22 0.58
CA SER A 372 -6.94 -5.33 1.06
C SER A 372 -7.25 -5.20 2.55
N SER A 373 -6.27 -4.80 3.37
CA SER A 373 -6.46 -4.51 4.80
C SER A 373 -7.42 -3.34 5.01
N ILE A 374 -7.28 -2.27 4.22
CA ILE A 374 -8.23 -1.14 4.20
C ILE A 374 -9.64 -1.62 3.86
N ARG A 375 -9.80 -2.45 2.82
CA ARG A 375 -11.10 -3.02 2.42
C ARG A 375 -11.70 -3.95 3.48
N ALA A 376 -10.87 -4.78 4.12
CA ALA A 376 -11.29 -5.68 5.19
C ALA A 376 -11.81 -4.87 6.39
N THR A 377 -11.05 -3.86 6.84
CA THR A 377 -11.47 -2.94 7.90
C THR A 377 -12.80 -2.25 7.54
N ALA A 378 -12.92 -1.78 6.31
CA ALA A 378 -14.12 -1.11 5.80
C ALA A 378 -15.35 -2.02 5.70
N SER A 379 -15.15 -3.35 5.60
CA SER A 379 -16.23 -4.33 5.51
C SER A 379 -16.95 -4.53 6.86
N GLU A 380 -16.23 -4.39 7.97
CA GLU A 380 -16.79 -4.46 9.32
C GLU A 380 -17.50 -3.16 9.70
N ARG A 381 -16.81 -2.03 9.48
CA ARG A 381 -17.34 -0.68 9.73
C ARG A 381 -16.80 0.27 8.65
N PRO A 382 -17.60 1.21 8.13
CA PRO A 382 -17.10 2.18 7.15
C PRO A 382 -15.86 2.92 7.66
N LEU A 383 -14.89 3.14 6.79
CA LEU A 383 -13.60 3.75 7.14
C LEU A 383 -13.45 5.12 6.48
N ALA A 384 -13.07 6.13 7.26
CA ALA A 384 -12.74 7.46 6.75
C ALA A 384 -11.29 7.81 7.14
N VAL A 385 -10.39 7.90 6.16
CA VAL A 385 -8.97 8.20 6.32
C VAL A 385 -8.71 9.65 5.93
N PHE A 386 -8.09 10.42 6.81
CA PHE A 386 -7.74 11.82 6.57
C PHE A 386 -6.23 11.98 6.54
N LEU A 387 -5.70 12.48 5.42
CA LEU A 387 -4.27 12.71 5.22
C LEU A 387 -4.04 14.23 5.09
N ASP A 388 -3.45 14.85 6.10
CA ASP A 388 -3.18 16.29 6.10
C ASP A 388 -1.79 16.62 5.53
N ASP A 389 -1.67 17.79 4.91
CA ASP A 389 -0.43 18.33 4.31
C ASP A 389 0.24 17.42 3.25
N LEU A 390 -0.55 16.76 2.38
CA LEU A 390 -0.07 15.85 1.31
C LEU A 390 0.98 16.45 0.36
N HIS A 391 1.13 17.78 0.27
CA HIS A 391 2.22 18.40 -0.49
C HIS A 391 3.61 18.07 0.09
N ALA A 392 3.68 17.69 1.36
CA ALA A 392 4.88 17.25 2.06
C ALA A 392 4.97 15.72 2.19
N ALA A 393 4.08 14.96 1.55
CA ALA A 393 4.17 13.51 1.52
C ALA A 393 5.42 13.05 0.75
N ASP A 394 6.04 11.97 1.23
CA ASP A 394 7.06 11.26 0.48
C ASP A 394 6.44 10.62 -0.78
N ALA A 395 7.26 10.50 -1.84
CA ALA A 395 6.84 9.89 -3.11
C ALA A 395 6.09 8.55 -2.95
N PRO A 396 6.56 7.58 -2.13
CA PRO A 396 5.85 6.31 -1.95
C PRO A 396 4.47 6.45 -1.29
N SER A 397 4.23 7.43 -0.40
CA SER A 397 2.88 7.69 0.16
C SER A 397 1.90 8.22 -0.88
N VAL A 398 2.39 9.08 -1.80
CA VAL A 398 1.57 9.61 -2.90
C VAL A 398 1.21 8.49 -3.88
N LEU A 399 2.17 7.63 -4.21
CA LEU A 399 1.96 6.45 -5.06
C LEU A 399 0.97 5.46 -4.42
N LEU A 400 1.07 5.22 -3.12
CA LEU A 400 0.10 4.41 -2.37
C LEU A 400 -1.29 5.04 -2.39
N CYS A 401 -1.40 6.37 -2.25
CA CYS A 401 -2.68 7.09 -2.33
C CYS A 401 -3.36 6.89 -3.69
N ARG A 402 -2.59 7.01 -4.79
CA ARG A 402 -3.07 6.68 -6.13
C ARG A 402 -3.56 5.24 -6.21
N PHE A 403 -2.74 4.29 -5.73
CA PHE A 403 -3.09 2.87 -5.78
C PHE A 403 -4.40 2.58 -5.03
N VAL A 404 -4.54 3.09 -3.80
CA VAL A 404 -5.75 2.94 -2.98
C VAL A 404 -6.95 3.54 -3.69
N ALA A 405 -6.84 4.70 -4.33
CA ALA A 405 -7.94 5.33 -5.07
C ALA A 405 -8.52 4.41 -6.16
N GLU A 406 -7.67 3.66 -6.86
CA GLU A 406 -8.08 2.70 -7.90
C GLU A 406 -8.76 1.45 -7.29
N GLN A 407 -8.44 1.06 -6.06
CA GLN A 407 -8.92 -0.18 -5.42
C GLN A 407 -10.16 -0.02 -4.54
N ILE A 408 -10.58 1.20 -4.18
CA ILE A 408 -11.68 1.44 -3.25
C ILE A 408 -13.04 1.69 -3.91
N ALA A 409 -13.16 1.56 -5.24
CA ALA A 409 -14.37 1.93 -5.98
C ALA A 409 -15.65 1.25 -5.47
N ASP A 410 -15.53 0.01 -4.98
CA ASP A 410 -16.60 -0.85 -4.46
C ASP A 410 -16.53 -1.04 -2.93
N ALA A 411 -15.78 -0.19 -2.22
CA ALA A 411 -15.54 -0.32 -0.78
C ALA A 411 -16.23 0.80 0.03
N ARG A 412 -16.47 0.54 1.33
CA ARG A 412 -17.02 1.53 2.27
C ARG A 412 -15.95 2.48 2.83
N VAL A 413 -15.19 3.11 1.93
CA VAL A 413 -13.98 3.89 2.26
C VAL A 413 -14.08 5.31 1.74
N LEU A 414 -13.85 6.29 2.62
CA LEU A 414 -13.59 7.68 2.25
C LEU A 414 -12.12 8.00 2.57
N VAL A 415 -11.37 8.50 1.60
CA VAL A 415 -10.05 9.08 1.85
C VAL A 415 -10.14 10.58 1.57
N VAL A 416 -9.67 11.43 2.49
CA VAL A 416 -9.62 12.88 2.32
C VAL A 416 -8.17 13.33 2.41
N GLY A 417 -7.63 13.88 1.33
CA GLY A 417 -6.27 14.39 1.26
C GLY A 417 -6.23 15.91 1.18
N CYS A 418 -5.57 16.59 2.12
CA CYS A 418 -5.43 18.04 2.12
C CYS A 418 -4.05 18.46 1.62
N TYR A 419 -3.96 19.48 0.75
CA TYR A 419 -2.67 20.04 0.32
C TYR A 419 -2.76 21.52 -0.09
N ARG A 420 -1.60 22.16 -0.18
CA ARG A 420 -1.45 23.55 -0.63
C ARG A 420 -1.39 23.62 -2.16
N ASP A 421 -2.25 24.43 -2.77
CA ASP A 421 -2.30 24.60 -4.23
C ASP A 421 -1.21 25.54 -4.78
N THR A 422 -0.65 26.42 -3.94
CA THR A 422 0.51 27.27 -4.26
C THR A 422 1.84 26.56 -4.14
N GLU A 423 1.91 25.47 -3.36
CA GLU A 423 3.13 24.75 -2.98
C GLU A 423 2.96 23.25 -3.25
N VAL A 424 2.53 22.89 -4.45
CA VAL A 424 2.40 21.47 -4.81
C VAL A 424 3.80 20.87 -4.93
N GLY A 425 4.15 19.97 -4.00
CA GLY A 425 5.40 19.23 -4.05
C GLY A 425 5.57 18.44 -5.36
N PRO A 426 6.80 18.18 -5.82
CA PRO A 426 7.08 17.59 -7.13
C PRO A 426 6.39 16.24 -7.34
N HIS A 427 6.39 15.37 -6.32
CA HIS A 427 5.77 14.05 -6.38
C HIS A 427 4.25 14.11 -6.53
N LEU A 428 3.59 15.00 -5.79
CA LEU A 428 2.15 15.19 -5.92
C LEU A 428 1.80 15.82 -7.27
N ALA A 429 2.61 16.77 -7.76
CA ALA A 429 2.41 17.41 -9.06
C ALA A 429 2.45 16.40 -10.22
N GLU A 430 3.34 15.40 -10.16
CA GLU A 430 3.46 14.35 -11.17
C GLU A 430 2.24 13.40 -11.19
N VAL A 431 1.69 13.08 -10.01
CA VAL A 431 0.61 12.08 -9.87
C VAL A 431 -0.79 12.70 -10.00
N LEU A 432 -0.95 14.00 -9.72
CA LEU A 432 -2.24 14.71 -9.79
C LEU A 432 -2.99 14.54 -11.12
N PRO A 433 -2.36 14.65 -12.32
CA PRO A 433 -3.07 14.47 -13.59
C PRO A 433 -3.67 13.08 -13.77
N GLU A 434 -3.06 12.05 -13.18
CA GLU A 434 -3.56 10.68 -13.23
C GLU A 434 -4.70 10.49 -12.23
N LEU A 435 -4.55 11.01 -11.01
CA LEU A 435 -5.61 11.05 -10.00
C LEU A 435 -6.87 11.75 -10.53
N ASP A 436 -6.72 12.88 -11.23
CA ASP A 436 -7.84 13.63 -11.82
C ASP A 436 -8.61 12.82 -12.89
N ARG A 437 -8.03 11.75 -13.45
CA ARG A 437 -8.69 10.86 -14.44
C ARG A 437 -9.41 9.67 -13.78
N THR A 438 -9.15 9.40 -12.51
CA THR A 438 -9.69 8.24 -11.80
C THR A 438 -11.12 8.52 -11.31
N ALA A 439 -12.07 7.65 -11.65
CA ALA A 439 -13.50 7.87 -11.38
C ALA A 439 -13.89 7.99 -9.90
N THR A 440 -13.05 7.48 -8.98
CA THR A 440 -13.24 7.55 -7.53
C THR A 440 -12.72 8.84 -6.91
N VAL A 441 -12.00 9.68 -7.68
CA VAL A 441 -11.32 10.88 -7.19
C VAL A 441 -12.18 12.12 -7.45
N GLN A 442 -12.28 12.98 -6.44
CA GLN A 442 -12.93 14.29 -6.53
C GLN A 442 -12.00 15.36 -5.97
N ARG A 443 -11.81 16.46 -6.69
CA ARG A 443 -10.98 17.58 -6.23
C ARG A 443 -11.85 18.78 -5.86
N VAL A 444 -11.71 19.26 -4.63
CA VAL A 444 -12.45 20.40 -4.07
C VAL A 444 -11.45 21.53 -3.80
N ARG A 445 -11.61 22.66 -4.49
CA ARG A 445 -10.73 23.85 -4.32
C ARG A 445 -11.38 24.88 -3.41
N LEU A 446 -10.71 25.22 -2.32
CA LEU A 446 -11.15 26.23 -1.37
C LEU A 446 -10.72 27.62 -1.83
N ARG A 447 -11.67 28.55 -1.85
CA ARG A 447 -11.42 29.98 -2.14
C ARG A 447 -11.55 30.84 -0.88
N GLY A 448 -11.11 32.09 -0.94
CA GLY A 448 -11.37 33.07 0.12
C GLY A 448 -12.85 33.17 0.47
N LEU A 449 -13.16 33.45 1.73
CA LEU A 449 -14.52 33.70 2.21
C LEU A 449 -15.13 34.89 1.47
N SER A 450 -16.44 34.86 1.27
CA SER A 450 -17.14 36.03 0.75
C SER A 450 -17.00 37.22 1.71
N ARG A 451 -17.27 38.44 1.22
CA ARG A 451 -17.29 39.63 2.08
C ARG A 451 -18.28 39.49 3.24
N GLN A 452 -19.43 38.85 2.99
CA GLN A 452 -20.46 38.60 4.03
C GLN A 452 -19.96 37.59 5.07
N ASP A 453 -19.32 36.52 4.63
CA ASP A 453 -18.77 35.49 5.51
C ASP A 453 -17.56 36.01 6.30
N THR A 454 -16.76 36.89 5.71
CA THR A 454 -15.65 37.58 6.38
C THR A 454 -16.18 38.47 7.50
N ALA A 455 -17.25 39.25 7.25
CA ALA A 455 -17.90 40.06 8.28
C ALA A 455 -18.43 39.19 9.43
N ARG A 456 -19.09 38.07 9.10
CA ARG A 456 -19.62 37.13 10.09
C ARG A 456 -18.52 36.44 10.90
N LEU A 457 -17.40 36.07 10.28
CA LEU A 457 -16.24 35.54 10.98
C LEU A 457 -15.65 36.58 11.95
N LEU A 458 -15.58 37.84 11.52
CA LEU A 458 -15.09 38.94 12.34
C LEU A 458 -16.00 39.19 13.55
N GLU A 459 -17.33 39.19 13.37
CA GLU A 459 -18.30 39.26 14.47
C GLU A 459 -18.09 38.16 15.50
N LEU A 460 -17.94 36.91 15.04
CA LEU A 460 -17.72 35.76 15.91
C LEU A 460 -16.37 35.82 16.65
N SER A 461 -15.33 36.35 16.01
CA SER A 461 -13.97 36.44 16.58
C SER A 461 -13.75 37.64 17.51
N SER A 462 -14.48 38.73 17.30
CA SER A 462 -14.36 39.97 18.08
C SER A 462 -15.45 40.12 19.16
N GLY A 463 -16.55 39.37 19.04
CA GLY A 463 -17.69 39.45 19.97
C GLY A 463 -18.62 40.64 19.74
N GLU A 464 -18.32 41.51 18.77
CA GLU A 464 -19.08 42.72 18.45
C GLU A 464 -19.36 42.84 16.94
N THR A 465 -20.48 43.48 16.59
CA THR A 465 -20.79 43.86 15.20
C THR A 465 -19.88 45.00 14.73
N LEU A 466 -19.00 44.70 13.77
CA LEU A 466 -18.10 45.69 13.18
C LEU A 466 -18.80 46.49 12.06
N PRO A 467 -18.44 47.77 11.84
CA PRO A 467 -18.97 48.54 10.71
C PRO A 467 -18.63 47.92 9.36
N ASP A 468 -19.58 47.91 8.41
CA ASP A 468 -19.43 47.35 7.06
C ASP A 468 -18.20 47.85 6.28
N ALA A 469 -17.79 49.10 6.53
CA ALA A 469 -16.61 49.70 5.91
C ALA A 469 -15.29 49.08 6.42
N LEU A 470 -15.24 48.71 7.70
CA LEU A 470 -14.08 48.06 8.31
C LEU A 470 -14.01 46.59 7.89
N ALA A 471 -15.14 45.87 7.90
CA ALA A 471 -15.22 44.50 7.37
C ALA A 471 -14.84 44.42 5.89
N ALA A 472 -15.23 45.41 5.07
CA ALA A 472 -14.81 45.51 3.67
C ALA A 472 -13.30 45.67 3.51
N LYS A 473 -12.69 46.51 4.34
CA LYS A 473 -11.26 46.77 4.32
C LYS A 473 -10.47 45.53 4.77
N VAL A 474 -10.92 44.85 5.83
CA VAL A 474 -10.31 43.58 6.23
C VAL A 474 -10.44 42.54 5.12
N HIS A 475 -11.62 42.42 4.48
CA HIS A 475 -11.81 41.48 3.36
C HIS A 475 -10.90 41.80 2.17
N SER A 476 -10.70 43.06 1.78
CA SER A 476 -9.80 43.43 0.68
C SER A 476 -8.32 43.14 0.97
N GLU A 477 -7.89 43.30 2.22
CA GLU A 477 -6.47 43.13 2.62
C GLU A 477 -6.11 41.68 2.92
N THR A 478 -7.10 40.88 3.31
CA THR A 478 -6.95 39.45 3.62
C THR A 478 -7.37 38.54 2.45
N GLU A 479 -7.94 39.13 1.40
CA GLU A 479 -8.61 38.45 0.28
C GLU A 479 -9.64 37.38 0.74
N GLY A 480 -10.20 37.56 1.93
CA GLY A 480 -11.14 36.63 2.56
C GLY A 480 -10.49 35.36 3.16
N ASN A 481 -9.17 35.32 3.36
CA ASN A 481 -8.53 34.19 4.05
C ASN A 481 -9.01 34.14 5.52
N PRO A 482 -9.70 33.06 5.96
CA PRO A 482 -10.26 32.95 7.30
C PRO A 482 -9.24 33.12 8.42
N LEU A 483 -8.02 32.62 8.24
CA LEU A 483 -6.97 32.73 9.25
C LEU A 483 -6.60 34.20 9.48
N PHE A 484 -6.36 34.93 8.40
CA PHE A 484 -5.94 36.34 8.46
C PHE A 484 -7.08 37.23 8.95
N ALA A 485 -8.29 37.03 8.44
CA ALA A 485 -9.47 37.78 8.88
C ALA A 485 -9.75 37.54 10.38
N GLY A 486 -9.74 36.29 10.85
CA GLY A 486 -9.95 35.96 12.26
C GLY A 486 -8.85 36.54 13.17
N GLU A 487 -7.61 36.62 12.70
CA GLU A 487 -6.50 37.18 13.48
C GLU A 487 -6.58 38.71 13.62
N VAL A 488 -6.93 39.40 12.53
CA VAL A 488 -7.21 40.84 12.56
C VAL A 488 -8.39 41.13 13.49
N GLY A 489 -9.45 40.31 13.47
CA GLY A 489 -10.58 40.44 14.38
C GLY A 489 -10.18 40.33 15.87
N ARG A 490 -9.33 39.34 16.21
CA ARG A 490 -8.81 39.18 17.58
C ARG A 490 -7.92 40.33 18.03
N LEU A 491 -7.08 40.85 17.13
CA LEU A 491 -6.23 42.03 17.40
C LEU A 491 -7.08 43.27 17.70
N LEU A 492 -8.13 43.52 16.90
CA LEU A 492 -9.04 44.64 17.11
C LEU A 492 -9.79 44.54 18.45
N ALA A 493 -10.15 43.33 18.88
CA ALA A 493 -10.78 43.09 20.18
C ALA A 493 -9.81 43.32 21.36
N ALA A 494 -8.56 42.84 21.24
CA ALA A 494 -7.54 42.99 22.29
C ALA A 494 -7.10 44.45 22.51
N GLU A 495 -7.12 45.27 21.45
CA GLU A 495 -6.74 46.68 21.53
C GLU A 495 -7.92 47.63 21.85
N GLY A 496 -9.16 47.13 21.98
CA GLY A 496 -10.35 47.92 22.32
C GLY A 496 -10.75 48.95 21.23
N VAL A 497 -10.23 48.79 20.00
CA VAL A 497 -10.32 49.78 18.91
C VAL A 497 -11.66 49.75 18.19
N VAL A 498 -12.55 48.81 18.56
CA VAL A 498 -13.92 48.72 18.01
C VAL A 498 -14.72 50.03 18.25
N SER A 499 -14.31 50.83 19.24
CA SER A 499 -14.96 52.07 19.65
C SER A 499 -14.44 53.37 18.98
N GLN A 500 -13.33 53.34 18.22
CA GLN A 500 -12.77 54.55 17.58
C GLN A 500 -13.02 54.59 16.07
N ALA A 501 -13.99 55.40 15.67
CA ALA A 501 -14.32 55.67 14.27
C ALA A 501 -13.14 56.34 13.54
N GLY A 502 -12.42 55.58 12.71
CA GLY A 502 -11.94 56.08 11.41
C GLY A 502 -10.44 56.12 11.13
N ARG A 503 -9.54 55.81 12.07
CA ARG A 503 -8.08 55.74 11.77
C ARG A 503 -7.38 54.64 12.58
N LEU A 504 -7.29 53.45 11.99
CA LEU A 504 -6.28 52.44 12.36
C LEU A 504 -5.08 52.57 11.41
N PRO A 505 -3.84 52.69 11.91
CA PRO A 505 -2.67 52.25 11.16
C PRO A 505 -2.72 50.72 11.12
N MET A 506 -3.17 50.14 10.01
CA MET A 506 -3.11 48.68 9.83
C MET A 506 -1.63 48.26 9.71
N PRO A 507 -1.20 47.17 10.35
CA PRO A 507 0.17 46.66 10.21
C PRO A 507 0.47 46.17 8.79
N ASP A 508 1.72 46.35 8.35
CA ASP A 508 2.20 45.87 7.06
C ASP A 508 2.53 44.35 7.16
N GLY A 509 1.51 43.50 7.16
CA GLY A 509 1.62 42.05 6.96
C GLY A 509 1.79 41.16 8.22
N VAL A 510 1.42 39.88 8.06
CA VAL A 510 1.38 38.83 9.11
C VAL A 510 2.74 38.62 9.80
N ARG A 511 3.84 38.75 9.05
CA ARG A 511 5.21 38.60 9.58
C ARG A 511 5.55 39.69 10.59
N GLU A 512 5.11 40.94 10.37
CA GLU A 512 5.34 42.04 11.30
C GLU A 512 4.47 41.89 12.57
N ALA A 513 3.25 41.37 12.44
CA ALA A 513 2.39 41.06 13.57
C ALA A 513 2.95 39.94 14.46
N ILE A 514 3.48 38.87 13.86
CA ILE A 514 4.18 37.79 14.58
C ILE A 514 5.45 38.33 15.24
N GLY A 515 6.27 39.10 14.52
CA GLY A 515 7.50 39.72 15.06
C GLY A 515 7.24 40.62 16.26
N ARG A 516 6.18 41.44 16.25
CA ARG A 516 5.79 42.27 17.41
C ARG A 516 5.32 41.45 18.61
N ARG A 517 4.72 40.27 18.42
CA ARG A 517 4.39 39.35 19.52
C ARG A 517 5.64 38.73 20.11
N LEU A 518 6.55 38.25 19.27
CA LEU A 518 7.84 37.71 19.71
C LEU A 518 8.66 38.74 20.50
N ALA A 519 8.60 40.01 20.12
CA ALA A 519 9.27 41.11 20.82
C ALA A 519 8.75 41.38 22.25
N ARG A 520 7.53 40.95 22.58
CA ARG A 520 6.92 41.12 23.91
C ARG A 520 7.24 39.99 24.89
N LEU A 521 7.80 38.89 24.40
CA LEU A 521 8.16 37.73 25.22
C LEU A 521 9.46 37.98 26.01
N SER A 522 9.71 37.17 27.03
CA SER A 522 11.01 37.11 27.70
C SER A 522 12.12 36.62 26.76
N ASP A 523 13.38 36.95 27.09
CA ASP A 523 14.54 36.43 26.36
C ASP A 523 14.62 34.89 26.43
N ASP A 524 14.19 34.30 27.56
CA ASP A 524 14.16 32.85 27.78
C ASP A 524 13.10 32.16 26.92
N CYS A 525 11.90 32.73 26.83
CA CYS A 525 10.86 32.24 25.93
C CYS A 525 11.30 32.34 24.45
N ARG A 526 11.90 33.45 24.02
CA ARG A 526 12.41 33.58 22.64
C ARG A 526 13.52 32.58 22.31
N ARG A 527 14.46 32.35 23.24
CA ARG A 527 15.52 31.33 23.08
C ARG A 527 14.93 29.93 22.98
N THR A 528 13.93 29.62 23.79
CA THR A 528 13.23 28.33 23.80
C THR A 528 12.49 28.09 22.47
N LEU A 529 11.73 29.08 22.00
CA LEU A 529 11.04 29.02 20.69
C LEU A 529 12.02 28.91 19.52
N SER A 530 13.17 29.57 19.62
CA SER A 530 14.25 29.47 18.64
C SER A 530 14.79 28.05 18.52
N LEU A 531 15.06 27.37 19.63
CA LEU A 531 15.49 25.97 19.64
C LEU A 531 14.39 25.03 19.14
N ALA A 532 13.16 25.23 19.58
CA ALA A 532 12.01 24.46 19.13
C ALA A 532 11.80 24.58 17.61
N SER A 533 12.00 25.77 17.04
CA SER A 533 11.87 25.99 15.59
C SER A 533 12.89 25.17 14.76
N VAL A 534 14.05 24.85 15.34
CA VAL A 534 15.09 24.03 14.71
C VAL A 534 14.75 22.55 14.78
N ILE A 535 14.10 22.10 15.87
CA ILE A 535 13.62 20.71 16.02
C ILE A 535 12.53 20.44 14.98
N GLY A 536 11.51 21.29 14.92
CA GLY A 536 10.41 21.12 13.97
C GLY A 536 9.16 21.90 14.35
N ARG A 537 8.09 21.69 13.59
CA ARG A 537 6.77 22.26 13.89
C ARG A 537 6.16 21.62 15.15
N GLU A 538 6.39 20.33 15.32
CA GLU A 538 6.00 19.51 16.46
C GLU A 538 7.27 19.10 17.19
N PHE A 539 7.29 19.20 18.52
CA PHE A 539 8.47 18.91 19.32
C PHE A 539 8.09 18.44 20.72
N GLU A 540 8.90 17.54 21.26
CA GLU A 540 8.77 17.09 22.64
C GLU A 540 9.56 18.01 23.59
N PRO A 541 8.98 18.47 24.71
CA PRO A 541 9.68 19.22 25.76
C PRO A 541 10.92 18.50 26.26
N ALA A 542 10.88 17.16 26.34
CA ALA A 542 12.03 16.37 26.78
C ALA A 542 13.21 16.44 25.78
N THR A 543 12.95 16.51 24.48
CA THR A 543 13.99 16.77 23.47
C THR A 543 14.50 18.21 23.60
N LEU A 544 13.61 19.17 23.82
CA LEU A 544 13.97 20.57 24.01
C LEU A 544 14.82 20.80 25.27
N GLU A 545 14.56 20.06 26.35
CA GLU A 545 15.34 20.03 27.59
C GLU A 545 16.78 19.54 27.32
N LEU A 546 16.91 18.39 26.65
CA LEU A 546 18.21 17.81 26.28
C LEU A 546 19.04 18.74 25.38
N VAL A 547 18.38 19.47 24.48
CA VAL A 547 19.04 20.40 23.56
C VAL A 547 19.40 21.70 24.28
N SER A 548 18.50 22.27 25.07
CA SER A 548 18.67 23.59 25.68
C SER A 548 19.66 23.59 26.84
N GLY A 549 19.69 22.51 27.65
CA GLY A 549 20.55 22.38 28.82
C GLY A 549 20.17 23.29 29.99
N VAL A 550 18.97 23.87 29.97
CA VAL A 550 18.39 24.63 31.10
C VAL A 550 17.68 23.69 32.08
N ALA A 551 17.47 24.16 33.31
CA ALA A 551 16.71 23.41 34.30
C ALA A 551 15.25 23.24 33.85
N GLN A 552 14.66 22.10 34.19
CA GLN A 552 13.30 21.74 33.79
C GLN A 552 12.27 22.85 34.13
N ASP A 553 12.32 23.39 35.34
CA ASP A 553 11.40 24.45 35.81
C ASP A 553 11.50 25.74 34.96
N GLU A 554 12.69 26.13 34.54
CA GLU A 554 12.92 27.33 33.72
C GLU A 554 12.39 27.12 32.28
N LEU A 555 12.55 25.91 31.76
CA LEU A 555 12.03 25.54 30.44
C LEU A 555 10.50 25.55 30.42
N PHE A 556 9.85 24.97 31.43
CA PHE A 556 8.39 24.95 31.53
C PHE A 556 7.83 26.36 31.70
N ALA A 557 8.45 27.23 32.52
CA ALA A 557 8.02 28.62 32.63
C ALA A 557 8.08 29.38 31.29
N ALA A 558 9.10 29.12 30.48
CA ALA A 558 9.22 29.69 29.13
C ALA A 558 8.19 29.11 28.14
N LEU A 559 7.84 27.83 28.25
CA LEU A 559 6.80 27.19 27.44
C LEU A 559 5.39 27.66 27.84
N ASP A 560 5.11 27.82 29.13
CA ASP A 560 3.86 28.39 29.66
C ASP A 560 3.64 29.81 29.12
N GLU A 561 4.69 30.63 29.06
CA GLU A 561 4.65 31.96 28.44
C GLU A 561 4.28 31.88 26.95
N ALA A 562 4.88 30.93 26.21
CA ALA A 562 4.59 30.73 24.79
C ALA A 562 3.17 30.21 24.51
N VAL A 563 2.63 29.35 25.40
CA VAL A 563 1.25 28.84 25.35
C VAL A 563 0.27 29.94 25.71
N ALA A 564 0.55 30.75 26.74
CA ALA A 564 -0.27 31.91 27.09
C ALA A 564 -0.31 32.95 25.95
N ALA A 565 0.81 33.12 25.24
CA ALA A 565 0.90 33.95 24.03
C ALA A 565 0.25 33.30 22.78
N ARG A 566 -0.25 32.06 22.89
CA ARG A 566 -0.85 31.24 21.82
C ARG A 566 0.07 31.04 20.62
N LEU A 567 1.38 31.08 20.83
CA LEU A 567 2.37 30.79 19.78
C LEU A 567 2.61 29.28 19.67
N VAL A 568 2.50 28.58 20.79
CA VAL A 568 2.58 27.12 20.92
C VAL A 568 1.27 26.62 21.51
N GLY A 569 0.86 25.42 21.14
CA GLY A 569 -0.29 24.75 21.72
C GLY A 569 -0.05 23.24 21.85
N GLU A 570 -0.83 22.61 22.70
CA GLU A 570 -0.81 21.17 22.93
C GLU A 570 -1.55 20.43 21.81
N LEU A 571 -1.09 19.22 21.48
CA LEU A 571 -1.76 18.35 20.52
C LEU A 571 -2.95 17.64 21.20
N PRO A 572 -4.16 17.61 20.58
CA PRO A 572 -5.36 17.06 21.22
C PRO A 572 -5.37 15.53 21.42
N GLU A 573 -4.45 14.80 20.80
CA GLU A 573 -4.39 13.33 20.81
C GLU A 573 -2.95 12.89 21.14
N GLY A 574 -2.66 12.71 22.44
CA GLY A 574 -1.48 12.03 22.97
C GLY A 574 -0.18 12.84 23.12
N GLY A 575 0.32 12.88 24.35
CA GLY A 575 1.72 13.13 24.68
C GLY A 575 2.05 14.54 25.13
N THR A 576 3.17 14.66 25.85
CA THR A 576 3.87 15.92 26.15
C THR A 576 4.26 16.73 24.91
N MET A 577 3.87 16.31 23.70
CA MET A 577 4.22 16.92 22.42
C MET A 577 3.55 18.29 22.27
N LEU A 578 4.37 19.31 22.08
CA LEU A 578 3.94 20.67 21.79
C LEU A 578 4.05 20.94 20.30
N ARG A 579 3.20 21.81 19.78
CA ARG A 579 3.32 22.30 18.41
C ARG A 579 3.28 23.81 18.33
N PHE A 580 3.95 24.36 17.32
CA PHE A 580 3.66 25.72 16.91
C PHE A 580 2.21 25.81 16.44
N SER A 581 1.48 26.77 16.99
CA SER A 581 0.08 27.07 16.63
C SER A 581 -0.11 27.20 15.11
N HIS A 582 0.92 27.71 14.42
CA HIS A 582 0.95 27.85 12.98
C HIS A 582 2.39 27.69 12.42
N VAL A 583 2.52 27.11 11.22
CA VAL A 583 3.80 26.92 10.51
C VAL A 583 4.54 28.24 10.32
N LEU A 584 3.82 29.30 9.92
CA LEU A 584 4.38 30.66 9.77
C LEU A 584 5.04 31.20 11.05
N VAL A 585 4.57 30.83 12.25
CA VAL A 585 5.21 31.27 13.50
C VAL A 585 6.58 30.60 13.64
N ARG A 586 6.64 29.28 13.40
CA ARG A 586 7.90 28.52 13.39
C ARG A 586 8.87 29.07 12.35
N ASP A 587 8.41 29.35 11.14
CA ASP A 587 9.26 29.83 10.05
C ASP A 587 9.79 31.24 10.33
N VAL A 588 8.99 32.14 10.90
CA VAL A 588 9.46 33.46 11.31
C VAL A 588 10.53 33.34 12.41
N VAL A 589 10.31 32.49 13.41
CA VAL A 589 11.29 32.27 14.49
C VAL A 589 12.57 31.62 13.96
N TYR A 590 12.47 30.65 13.04
CA TYR A 590 13.62 30.02 12.41
C TYR A 590 14.36 30.98 11.47
N ASP A 591 13.65 31.84 10.74
CA ASP A 591 14.24 32.81 9.80
C ASP A 591 14.99 33.94 10.53
N GLU A 592 14.54 34.33 11.72
CA GLU A 592 15.24 35.27 12.59
C GLU A 592 16.58 34.73 13.11
N LEU A 593 16.81 33.41 13.08
CA LEU A 593 18.10 32.82 13.46
C LEU A 593 19.19 33.22 12.46
N PRO A 594 20.32 33.78 12.93
CA PRO A 594 21.47 34.06 12.07
C PRO A 594 21.91 32.80 11.32
N PRO A 595 22.11 32.84 9.99
CA PRO A 595 22.51 31.66 9.21
C PRO A 595 23.77 30.96 9.73
N THR A 596 24.68 31.71 10.37
CA THR A 596 25.91 31.18 11.00
C THR A 596 25.66 30.34 12.25
N ARG A 597 24.49 30.49 12.91
CA ARG A 597 24.12 29.73 14.12
C ARG A 597 23.31 28.49 13.83
N ARG A 598 22.56 28.43 12.71
CA ARG A 598 21.68 27.32 12.37
C ARG A 598 22.42 25.95 12.35
N PRO A 599 23.61 25.81 11.74
CA PRO A 599 24.29 24.52 11.69
C PRO A 599 24.65 23.97 13.07
N GLY A 600 25.15 24.84 13.97
CA GLY A 600 25.46 24.44 15.35
C GLY A 600 24.23 24.02 16.16
N LEU A 601 23.07 24.61 15.88
CA LEU A 601 21.81 24.20 16.51
C LEU A 601 21.32 22.86 15.97
N HIS A 602 21.37 22.63 14.65
CA HIS A 602 21.03 21.33 14.07
C HIS A 602 21.94 20.20 14.58
N ALA A 603 23.25 20.46 14.76
CA ALA A 603 24.18 19.49 15.37
C ALA A 603 23.74 19.10 16.79
N ARG A 604 23.41 20.10 17.63
CA ARG A 604 22.95 19.87 19.01
C ARG A 604 21.64 19.10 19.07
N VAL A 605 20.69 19.40 18.17
CA VAL A 605 19.43 18.66 18.07
C VAL A 605 19.70 17.20 17.71
N ALA A 606 20.53 16.95 16.69
CA ALA A 606 20.86 15.59 16.28
C ALA A 606 21.53 14.79 17.41
N GLU A 607 22.49 15.38 18.13
CA GLU A 607 23.16 14.74 19.26
C GLU A 607 22.21 14.45 20.44
N ALA A 608 21.18 15.28 20.64
CA ALA A 608 20.17 15.05 21.66
C ALA A 608 19.21 13.91 21.26
N LEU A 609 18.77 13.88 20.00
CA LEU A 609 17.92 12.81 19.46
C LEU A 609 18.67 11.46 19.49
N GLU A 610 19.94 11.44 19.10
CA GLU A 610 20.77 10.23 19.12
C GLU A 610 20.93 9.68 20.55
N ARG A 611 21.19 10.54 21.54
CA ARG A 611 21.26 10.15 22.96
C ARG A 611 19.93 9.64 23.50
N ARG A 612 18.82 10.25 23.08
CA ARG A 612 17.47 9.86 23.52
C ARG A 612 17.08 8.49 22.98
N TYR A 613 17.41 8.19 21.73
CA TYR A 613 16.98 6.99 21.04
C TYR A 613 18.08 5.91 20.93
N ASP A 614 19.14 5.98 21.73
CA ASP A 614 20.30 5.06 21.67
C ASP A 614 19.90 3.57 21.70
N ALA A 615 18.85 3.23 22.46
CA ALA A 615 18.32 1.87 22.53
C ALA A 615 17.58 1.38 21.27
N ASN A 616 17.11 2.31 20.41
CA ASN A 616 16.38 2.00 19.18
C ASN A 616 16.53 3.11 18.12
N LEU A 617 17.73 3.22 17.54
CA LEU A 617 18.07 4.25 16.55
C LEU A 617 17.45 4.01 15.16
N GLU A 618 17.10 2.77 14.84
CA GLU A 618 16.71 2.34 13.49
C GLU A 618 15.57 3.18 12.86
N PRO A 619 14.49 3.52 13.60
CA PRO A 619 13.40 4.35 13.07
C PRO A 619 13.78 5.83 12.86
N HIS A 620 14.81 6.31 13.56
CA HIS A 620 15.18 7.73 13.62
C HIS A 620 16.33 8.11 12.69
N HIS A 621 16.87 7.17 11.91
CA HIS A 621 17.98 7.45 10.99
C HIS A 621 17.67 8.54 9.95
N ALA A 622 16.42 8.62 9.46
CA ALA A 622 16.04 9.64 8.48
C ALA A 622 16.00 11.05 9.09
N GLU A 623 15.50 11.18 10.33
CA GLU A 623 15.48 12.43 11.11
C GLU A 623 16.90 12.87 11.51
N LEU A 624 17.72 11.94 12.01
CA LEU A 624 19.12 12.19 12.35
C LEU A 624 19.93 12.61 11.11
N ALA A 625 19.72 11.94 9.97
CA ALA A 625 20.37 12.33 8.72
C ALA A 625 20.00 13.76 8.32
N HIS A 626 18.72 14.16 8.44
CA HIS A 626 18.28 15.51 8.15
C HIS A 626 18.99 16.57 9.00
N HIS A 627 19.03 16.40 10.32
CA HIS A 627 19.70 17.38 11.20
C HIS A 627 21.21 17.39 10.99
N TYR A 628 21.88 16.24 10.84
CA TYR A 628 23.32 16.21 10.60
C TYR A 628 23.72 16.77 9.22
N LEU A 629 22.84 16.68 8.20
CA LEU A 629 23.03 17.36 6.91
C LEU A 629 23.02 18.88 7.07
N LEU A 630 22.03 19.42 7.79
CA LEU A 630 21.92 20.86 8.06
C LEU A 630 23.00 21.40 9.02
N ALA A 631 23.63 20.52 9.80
CA ALA A 631 24.80 20.83 10.63
C ALA A 631 26.07 21.14 9.81
N GLY A 632 26.08 20.83 8.51
CA GLY A 632 27.22 21.08 7.62
C GLY A 632 28.47 20.28 8.01
N SER A 633 29.65 20.91 7.91
CA SER A 633 30.94 20.23 8.09
C SER A 633 31.09 19.50 9.43
N ALA A 634 30.56 20.06 10.52
CA ALA A 634 30.64 19.51 11.87
C ALA A 634 29.86 18.19 12.03
N GLY A 635 28.82 17.95 11.21
CA GLY A 635 27.98 16.76 11.24
C GLY A 635 28.27 15.73 10.15
N SER A 636 29.18 16.03 9.22
CA SER A 636 29.39 15.28 7.97
C SER A 636 29.56 13.76 8.13
N GLY A 637 30.40 13.30 9.07
CA GLY A 637 30.61 11.86 9.31
C GLY A 637 29.34 11.14 9.79
N LYS A 638 28.58 11.75 10.70
CA LYS A 638 27.31 11.19 11.20
C LYS A 638 26.18 11.32 10.19
N ALA A 639 26.14 12.42 9.43
CA ALA A 639 25.21 12.61 8.30
C ALA A 639 25.34 11.46 7.30
N LEU A 640 26.58 11.12 6.92
CA LEU A 640 26.89 10.03 6.00
C LEU A 640 26.42 8.67 6.51
N HIS A 641 26.71 8.36 7.79
CA HIS A 641 26.29 7.12 8.43
C HIS A 641 24.76 6.98 8.47
N HIS A 642 24.05 7.99 8.99
CA HIS A 642 22.60 7.95 9.15
C HIS A 642 21.87 8.03 7.80
N ALA A 643 22.36 8.81 6.83
CA ALA A 643 21.78 8.84 5.49
C ALA A 643 21.90 7.49 4.78
N GLY A 644 23.07 6.83 4.88
CA GLY A 644 23.25 5.48 4.35
C GLY A 644 22.34 4.43 5.01
N ALA A 645 22.16 4.51 6.33
CA ALA A 645 21.26 3.63 7.08
C ALA A 645 19.79 3.88 6.74
N ALA A 646 19.36 5.15 6.65
CA ALA A 646 18.03 5.54 6.21
C ALA A 646 17.74 5.06 4.78
N GLY A 647 18.71 5.14 3.87
CA GLY A 647 18.60 4.63 2.51
C GLY A 647 18.38 3.12 2.46
N ARG A 648 19.14 2.32 3.24
CA ARG A 648 18.96 0.87 3.31
C ARG A 648 17.59 0.48 3.87
N ARG A 649 17.16 1.18 4.92
CA ARG A 649 15.84 0.96 5.52
C ARG A 649 14.71 1.32 4.57
N ALA A 650 14.80 2.44 3.86
CA ALA A 650 13.83 2.80 2.84
C ALA A 650 13.78 1.76 1.72
N ALA A 651 14.94 1.24 1.29
CA ALA A 651 15.01 0.19 0.28
C ALA A 651 14.35 -1.13 0.75
N SER A 652 14.58 -1.54 2.01
CA SER A 652 13.94 -2.76 2.57
C SER A 652 12.43 -2.59 2.78
N GLN A 653 11.96 -1.36 2.96
CA GLN A 653 10.54 -1.00 2.97
C GLN A 653 9.98 -0.73 1.56
N LEU A 654 10.78 -0.96 0.51
CA LEU A 654 10.39 -0.80 -0.89
C LEU A 654 10.00 0.65 -1.26
N ALA A 655 10.54 1.61 -0.51
CA ALA A 655 10.44 3.04 -0.74
C ALA A 655 11.66 3.52 -1.54
N TYR A 656 11.75 3.09 -2.80
CA TYR A 656 12.95 3.26 -3.62
C TYR A 656 13.28 4.73 -3.92
N GLU A 657 12.27 5.60 -4.06
CA GLU A 657 12.46 7.03 -4.25
C GLU A 657 13.14 7.67 -3.03
N GLU A 658 12.71 7.29 -1.82
CA GLU A 658 13.30 7.77 -0.56
C GLU A 658 14.70 7.20 -0.36
N ALA A 659 14.92 5.92 -0.70
CA ALA A 659 16.26 5.34 -0.70
C ALA A 659 17.22 6.12 -1.61
N ALA A 660 16.80 6.40 -2.85
CA ALA A 660 17.58 7.19 -3.79
C ALA A 660 17.84 8.63 -3.30
N ARG A 661 16.87 9.26 -2.62
CA ARG A 661 17.05 10.58 -2.00
C ARG A 661 18.11 10.54 -0.89
N HIS A 662 18.03 9.55 0.00
CA HIS A 662 18.99 9.40 1.09
C HIS A 662 20.41 9.09 0.58
N TYR A 663 20.58 8.24 -0.43
CA TYR A 663 21.89 7.97 -1.01
C TYR A 663 22.48 9.17 -1.76
N ARG A 664 21.65 9.97 -2.45
CA ARG A 664 22.09 11.25 -3.05
C ARG A 664 22.61 12.23 -2.00
N ASN A 665 21.86 12.41 -0.90
CA ASN A 665 22.31 13.28 0.19
C ASN A 665 23.63 12.78 0.82
N ALA A 666 23.77 11.47 0.98
CA ALA A 666 25.01 10.86 1.48
C ALA A 666 26.20 11.14 0.54
N LEU A 667 26.02 11.01 -0.77
CA LEU A 667 27.03 11.32 -1.78
C LEU A 667 27.38 12.81 -1.81
N GLU A 668 26.41 13.71 -1.69
CA GLU A 668 26.65 15.15 -1.64
C GLU A 668 27.50 15.53 -0.43
N VAL A 669 27.23 14.95 0.75
CA VAL A 669 28.07 15.14 1.94
C VAL A 669 29.48 14.62 1.70
N LEU A 670 29.62 13.46 1.07
CA LEU A 670 30.92 12.85 0.78
C LEU A 670 31.74 13.75 -0.17
N ASP A 671 31.12 14.31 -1.20
CA ASP A 671 31.76 15.19 -2.19
C ASP A 671 32.16 16.55 -1.60
N THR A 672 31.38 17.09 -0.65
CA THR A 672 31.57 18.45 -0.11
C THR A 672 32.38 18.51 1.18
N HIS A 673 32.23 17.54 2.08
CA HIS A 673 32.73 17.61 3.45
C HIS A 673 33.29 16.28 4.00
N GLY A 674 33.10 15.17 3.28
CA GLY A 674 33.47 13.83 3.76
C GLY A 674 34.94 13.48 3.58
N PRO A 675 35.41 12.40 4.23
CA PRO A 675 36.69 11.79 3.87
C PRO A 675 36.65 11.33 2.40
N GLN A 676 37.80 11.29 1.71
CA GLN A 676 37.90 10.71 0.36
C GLN A 676 37.78 9.17 0.40
N ASP A 677 36.72 8.64 1.02
CA ASP A 677 36.43 7.21 1.08
C ASP A 677 35.77 6.77 -0.22
N ARG A 678 36.62 6.41 -1.18
CA ARG A 678 36.21 5.95 -2.49
C ARG A 678 35.40 4.65 -2.43
N ARG A 679 35.58 3.82 -1.39
CA ARG A 679 34.85 2.55 -1.25
C ARG A 679 33.41 2.81 -0.88
N LEU A 680 33.21 3.67 0.11
CA LEU A 680 31.89 4.10 0.51
C LEU A 680 31.18 4.88 -0.61
N ALA A 681 31.89 5.74 -1.35
CA ALA A 681 31.35 6.41 -2.54
C ALA A 681 30.81 5.38 -3.56
N CYS A 682 31.62 4.36 -3.87
CA CYS A 682 31.23 3.30 -4.80
C CYS A 682 30.01 2.52 -4.31
N ASP A 683 29.97 2.17 -3.01
CA ASP A 683 28.85 1.43 -2.41
C ASP A 683 27.54 2.22 -2.43
N LEU A 684 27.61 3.52 -2.11
CA LEU A 684 26.45 4.42 -2.20
C LEU A 684 25.96 4.60 -3.64
N LEU A 685 26.87 4.70 -4.62
CA LEU A 685 26.51 4.80 -6.04
C LEU A 685 25.87 3.51 -6.58
N LEU A 686 26.37 2.34 -6.17
CA LEU A 686 25.74 1.05 -6.50
C LEU A 686 24.32 0.97 -5.94
N ALA A 687 24.15 1.30 -4.65
CA ALA A 687 22.84 1.30 -3.99
C ALA A 687 21.89 2.36 -4.58
N LEU A 688 22.41 3.53 -4.95
CA LEU A 688 21.65 4.58 -5.64
C LEU A 688 21.19 4.11 -7.03
N GLY A 689 22.09 3.49 -7.81
CA GLY A 689 21.78 2.97 -9.13
C GLY A 689 20.67 1.92 -9.09
N GLU A 690 20.73 1.02 -8.12
CA GLU A 690 19.68 0.03 -7.89
C GLU A 690 18.35 0.68 -7.48
N ALA A 691 18.37 1.60 -6.50
CA ALA A 691 17.16 2.29 -6.05
C ALA A 691 16.50 3.11 -7.17
N LEU A 692 17.28 3.82 -8.00
CA LEU A 692 16.78 4.58 -9.14
C LEU A 692 16.19 3.66 -10.23
N SER A 693 16.82 2.51 -10.48
CA SER A 693 16.30 1.50 -11.41
C SER A 693 14.94 0.97 -10.92
N ARG A 694 14.85 0.60 -9.63
CA ARG A 694 13.60 0.13 -9.01
C ARG A 694 12.51 1.23 -8.91
N ALA A 695 12.90 2.50 -8.88
CA ALA A 695 12.01 3.66 -8.95
C ALA A 695 11.60 4.05 -10.38
N GLY A 696 12.17 3.44 -11.43
CA GLY A 696 11.89 3.77 -12.83
C GLY A 696 12.71 4.92 -13.44
N SER A 697 13.66 5.52 -12.71
CA SER A 697 14.56 6.55 -13.28
C SER A 697 15.80 5.92 -13.93
N VAL A 698 15.60 5.27 -15.08
CA VAL A 698 16.66 4.53 -15.80
C VAL A 698 17.87 5.41 -16.19
N PRO A 699 17.71 6.65 -16.72
CA PRO A 699 18.86 7.48 -17.09
C PRO A 699 19.75 7.83 -15.90
N ASP A 700 19.16 8.22 -14.77
CA ASP A 700 19.89 8.56 -13.55
C ASP A 700 20.55 7.31 -12.94
N ALA A 701 19.88 6.16 -13.01
CA ALA A 701 20.43 4.89 -12.58
C ALA A 701 21.71 4.54 -13.35
N LYS A 702 21.67 4.66 -14.68
CA LYS A 702 22.84 4.44 -15.55
C LYS A 702 23.98 5.40 -15.22
N ASP A 703 23.69 6.67 -14.92
CA ASP A 703 24.74 7.62 -14.52
C ASP A 703 25.42 7.24 -13.20
N ALA A 704 24.63 6.90 -12.18
CA ALA A 704 25.16 6.45 -10.89
C ALA A 704 26.03 5.19 -11.04
N LEU A 705 25.58 4.20 -11.81
CA LEU A 705 26.30 2.95 -12.04
C LEU A 705 27.57 3.15 -12.86
N ARG A 706 27.58 4.07 -13.83
CA ARG A 706 28.79 4.43 -14.58
C ARG A 706 29.85 5.07 -13.68
N ARG A 707 29.42 5.95 -12.76
CA ARG A 707 30.30 6.56 -11.75
C ARG A 707 30.86 5.49 -10.79
N ALA A 708 30.02 4.55 -10.33
CA ALA A 708 30.46 3.43 -9.50
C ALA A 708 31.50 2.56 -10.21
N ALA A 709 31.23 2.20 -11.47
CA ALA A 709 32.15 1.42 -12.30
C ALA A 709 33.51 2.11 -12.46
N ALA A 710 33.52 3.42 -12.74
CA ALA A 710 34.76 4.17 -12.88
C ALA A 710 35.61 4.19 -11.59
N ILE A 711 34.96 4.29 -10.43
CA ILE A 711 35.66 4.20 -9.13
C ILE A 711 36.21 2.80 -8.91
N ALA A 712 35.37 1.76 -9.09
CA ALA A 712 35.77 0.37 -8.90
C ALA A 712 36.92 -0.04 -9.82
N GLU A 713 36.91 0.43 -11.06
CA GLU A 713 37.98 0.19 -12.05
C GLU A 713 39.30 0.85 -11.62
N GLN A 714 39.27 2.11 -11.20
CA GLN A 714 40.47 2.84 -10.74
C GLN A 714 41.10 2.20 -9.49
N GLU A 715 40.28 1.63 -8.60
CA GLU A 715 40.73 1.00 -7.34
C GLU A 715 41.00 -0.52 -7.48
N GLY A 716 40.66 -1.13 -8.62
CA GLY A 716 40.83 -2.57 -8.85
C GLY A 716 39.82 -3.47 -8.11
N TRP A 717 38.61 -3.01 -7.81
CA TRP A 717 37.55 -3.79 -7.17
C TRP A 717 36.68 -4.54 -8.19
N ALA A 718 37.13 -5.73 -8.60
CA ALA A 718 36.46 -6.54 -9.62
C ALA A 718 35.01 -6.92 -9.27
N ASP A 719 34.72 -7.18 -7.99
CA ASP A 719 33.37 -7.48 -7.47
C ASP A 719 32.40 -6.31 -7.69
N LYS A 720 32.82 -5.09 -7.34
CA LYS A 720 32.00 -3.88 -7.49
C LYS A 720 31.85 -3.45 -8.95
N LEU A 721 32.90 -3.59 -9.75
CA LEU A 721 32.84 -3.34 -11.19
C LEU A 721 31.86 -4.30 -11.87
N THR A 722 31.85 -5.58 -11.46
CA THR A 722 30.90 -6.58 -11.93
C THR A 722 29.46 -6.18 -11.60
N LEU A 723 29.18 -5.82 -10.34
CA LEU A 723 27.85 -5.38 -9.92
C LEU A 723 27.38 -4.13 -10.69
N ALA A 724 28.27 -3.15 -10.85
CA ALA A 724 27.97 -1.94 -11.61
C ALA A 724 27.62 -2.26 -13.08
N ALA A 725 28.40 -3.13 -13.73
CA ALA A 725 28.21 -3.49 -15.13
C ALA A 725 26.91 -4.29 -15.36
N ILE A 726 26.60 -5.26 -14.50
CA ILE A 726 25.38 -6.07 -14.60
C ILE A 726 24.14 -5.17 -14.40
N ASN A 727 24.12 -4.34 -13.36
CA ASN A 727 22.98 -3.48 -13.07
C ASN A 727 22.81 -2.37 -14.12
N TYR A 728 23.88 -1.95 -14.79
CA TYR A 728 23.83 -0.94 -15.85
C TYR A 728 23.09 -1.45 -17.10
N GLY A 729 23.16 -2.76 -17.36
CA GLY A 729 22.51 -3.43 -18.48
C GLY A 729 20.99 -3.59 -18.37
N GLY A 730 20.36 -3.03 -17.34
CA GLY A 730 18.91 -3.04 -17.16
C GLY A 730 18.38 -4.34 -16.57
N ARG A 731 17.06 -4.52 -16.59
CA ARG A 731 16.39 -5.57 -15.81
C ARG A 731 16.22 -6.87 -16.59
N PHE A 732 15.90 -6.80 -17.88
CA PHE A 732 15.72 -8.01 -18.68
C PHE A 732 17.08 -8.55 -19.14
N GLY A 733 17.27 -9.87 -19.01
CA GLY A 733 18.48 -10.56 -19.48
C GLY A 733 18.73 -10.41 -20.98
N TRP A 734 17.67 -10.10 -21.76
CA TRP A 734 17.69 -9.98 -23.21
C TRP A 734 17.87 -8.55 -23.76
N GLU A 735 18.06 -7.55 -22.89
CA GLU A 735 18.29 -6.15 -23.31
C GLU A 735 19.55 -6.02 -24.19
N ARG A 736 19.38 -5.36 -25.35
CA ARG A 736 20.48 -5.03 -26.27
C ARG A 736 21.17 -3.74 -25.83
N ALA A 737 22.39 -3.46 -26.33
CA ALA A 737 23.06 -2.18 -26.08
C ALA A 737 22.40 -1.02 -26.83
N SER A 738 21.96 -1.29 -28.05
CA SER A 738 21.30 -0.38 -28.98
C SER A 738 22.08 0.93 -29.13
N THR A 739 21.51 2.05 -28.70
CA THR A 739 22.15 3.37 -28.81
C THR A 739 23.07 3.70 -27.62
N ASP A 740 23.29 2.76 -26.69
CA ASP A 740 24.16 2.95 -25.52
C ASP A 740 25.58 2.43 -25.82
N PRO A 741 26.51 3.31 -26.24
CA PRO A 741 27.86 2.89 -26.59
C PRO A 741 28.69 2.44 -25.38
N ALA A 742 28.20 2.63 -24.15
CA ALA A 742 28.96 2.33 -22.94
C ALA A 742 28.75 0.89 -22.43
N LEU A 743 27.63 0.24 -22.75
CA LEU A 743 27.26 -1.06 -22.16
C LEU A 743 28.27 -2.17 -22.49
N VAL A 744 28.50 -2.43 -23.79
CA VAL A 744 29.42 -3.50 -24.24
C VAL A 744 30.84 -3.27 -23.71
N PRO A 745 31.46 -2.07 -23.86
CA PRO A 745 32.78 -1.81 -23.29
C PRO A 745 32.83 -1.98 -21.77
N LEU A 746 31.78 -1.59 -21.04
CA LEU A 746 31.72 -1.75 -19.59
C LEU A 746 31.69 -3.23 -19.18
N LEU A 747 30.85 -4.04 -19.84
CA LEU A 747 30.78 -5.49 -19.61
C LEU A 747 32.12 -6.18 -19.93
N MET A 748 32.79 -5.80 -21.01
CA MET A 748 34.11 -6.33 -21.36
C MET A 748 35.18 -5.99 -20.33
N ARG A 749 35.21 -4.75 -19.82
CA ARG A 749 36.16 -4.35 -18.76
C ARG A 749 35.89 -5.08 -17.44
N ALA A 750 34.62 -5.26 -17.07
CA ALA A 750 34.25 -6.05 -15.91
C ALA A 750 34.67 -7.53 -16.06
N LEU A 751 34.46 -8.12 -17.24
CA LEU A 751 34.86 -9.50 -17.54
C LEU A 751 36.39 -9.68 -17.44
N ALA A 752 37.15 -8.72 -17.96
CA ALA A 752 38.61 -8.72 -17.85
C ALA A 752 39.09 -8.60 -16.40
N ALA A 753 38.38 -7.85 -15.55
CA ALA A 753 38.73 -7.69 -14.14
C ALA A 753 38.45 -8.95 -13.30
N VAL A 754 37.40 -9.72 -13.64
CA VAL A 754 37.12 -11.03 -13.01
C VAL A 754 38.16 -12.08 -13.41
N GLY A 755 38.70 -11.98 -14.63
CA GLY A 755 39.65 -12.95 -15.16
C GLY A 755 39.00 -14.29 -15.48
N ASP A 756 39.80 -15.36 -15.52
CA ASP A 756 39.37 -16.71 -15.95
C ASP A 756 38.72 -17.53 -14.81
N ASP A 757 38.21 -16.87 -13.77
CA ASP A 757 37.47 -17.55 -12.69
C ASP A 757 36.09 -17.99 -13.20
N ASP A 758 35.85 -19.31 -13.21
CA ASP A 758 34.60 -19.98 -13.61
C ASP A 758 33.47 -19.80 -12.57
N GLY A 759 33.38 -18.60 -11.98
CA GLY A 759 32.42 -18.26 -10.94
C GLY A 759 31.11 -17.64 -11.49
N ARG A 760 30.10 -17.52 -10.61
CA ARG A 760 28.79 -16.92 -10.90
C ARG A 760 28.89 -15.54 -11.56
N SER A 761 29.82 -14.71 -11.11
CA SER A 761 30.06 -13.37 -11.67
C SER A 761 30.41 -13.38 -13.15
N ARG A 762 31.29 -14.31 -13.56
CA ARG A 762 31.71 -14.46 -14.96
C ARG A 762 30.54 -14.89 -15.84
N VAL A 763 29.76 -15.88 -15.40
CA VAL A 763 28.56 -16.32 -16.12
C VAL A 763 27.57 -15.18 -16.33
N ARG A 764 27.29 -14.38 -15.30
CA ARG A 764 26.35 -13.26 -15.41
C ARG A 764 26.83 -12.17 -16.37
N LEU A 765 28.14 -11.88 -16.38
CA LEU A 765 28.74 -10.93 -17.31
C LEU A 765 28.71 -11.43 -18.75
N LEU A 766 29.10 -12.70 -18.99
CA LEU A 766 29.06 -13.31 -20.32
C LEU A 766 27.63 -13.34 -20.88
N GLY A 767 26.64 -13.75 -20.07
CA GLY A 767 25.23 -13.76 -20.48
C GLY A 767 24.74 -12.36 -20.89
N ARG A 768 25.05 -11.32 -20.10
CA ARG A 768 24.69 -9.93 -20.45
C ARG A 768 25.45 -9.41 -21.65
N LEU A 769 26.72 -9.77 -21.81
CA LEU A 769 27.53 -9.36 -22.96
C LEU A 769 26.97 -9.95 -24.25
N ALA A 770 26.60 -11.23 -24.25
CA ALA A 770 26.00 -11.88 -25.41
C ALA A 770 24.68 -11.23 -25.85
N ALA A 771 23.82 -10.85 -24.89
CA ALA A 771 22.58 -10.12 -25.16
C ALA A 771 22.85 -8.67 -25.66
N ALA A 772 23.82 -7.97 -25.05
CA ALA A 772 24.18 -6.61 -25.44
C ALA A 772 24.76 -6.53 -26.88
N MET A 773 25.46 -7.57 -27.33
CA MET A 773 26.07 -7.69 -28.66
C MET A 773 25.07 -8.05 -29.78
N ARG A 774 23.77 -8.17 -29.49
CA ARG A 774 22.75 -8.45 -30.51
C ARG A 774 22.63 -7.35 -31.58
N ASP A 775 23.17 -6.16 -31.34
CA ASP A 775 23.24 -5.09 -32.35
C ASP A 775 24.32 -5.32 -33.41
N ASP A 776 25.28 -6.22 -33.15
CA ASP A 776 26.26 -6.61 -34.16
C ASP A 776 25.56 -7.39 -35.28
N PRO A 777 25.81 -7.04 -36.56
CA PRO A 777 25.21 -7.73 -37.70
C PRO A 777 25.54 -9.22 -37.70
N SER A 778 26.80 -9.59 -37.44
CA SER A 778 27.21 -10.99 -37.35
C SER A 778 27.00 -11.55 -35.95
N ARG A 779 26.69 -12.83 -35.91
CA ARG A 779 26.52 -13.60 -34.69
C ARG A 779 27.80 -14.22 -34.17
N ASP A 780 28.85 -14.24 -34.99
CA ASP A 780 30.10 -14.96 -34.73
C ASP A 780 30.77 -14.52 -33.42
N ALA A 781 30.55 -13.26 -33.02
CA ALA A 781 31.10 -12.71 -31.78
C ALA A 781 30.22 -13.01 -30.56
N ARG A 782 28.88 -13.07 -30.69
CA ARG A 782 27.95 -13.23 -29.55
C ARG A 782 27.64 -14.68 -29.19
N VAL A 783 27.60 -15.59 -30.17
CA VAL A 783 27.25 -17.01 -29.93
C VAL A 783 28.30 -17.72 -29.05
N PRO A 784 29.62 -17.62 -29.31
CA PRO A 784 30.62 -18.26 -28.46
C PRO A 784 30.59 -17.76 -27.02
N VAL A 785 30.31 -16.47 -26.81
CA VAL A 785 30.17 -15.85 -25.48
C VAL A 785 29.00 -16.46 -24.71
N ALA A 786 27.85 -16.64 -25.38
CA ALA A 786 26.69 -17.30 -24.80
C ALA A 786 26.97 -18.79 -24.48
N GLU A 787 27.62 -19.51 -25.40
CA GLU A 787 27.99 -20.91 -25.22
C GLU A 787 28.96 -21.11 -24.05
N GLU A 788 29.94 -20.22 -23.90
CA GLU A 788 30.86 -20.23 -22.77
C GLU A 788 30.12 -20.04 -21.45
N ALA A 789 29.21 -19.05 -21.36
CA ALA A 789 28.41 -18.79 -20.17
C ALA A 789 27.61 -20.03 -19.75
N LEU A 790 26.93 -20.67 -20.71
CA LEU A 790 26.14 -21.86 -20.48
C LEU A 790 27.02 -23.05 -20.03
N ALA A 791 28.16 -23.26 -20.68
CA ALA A 791 29.08 -24.34 -20.35
C ALA A 791 29.65 -24.18 -18.93
N ILE A 792 30.01 -22.96 -18.51
CA ILE A 792 30.46 -22.69 -17.13
C ILE A 792 29.32 -22.96 -16.14
N ALA A 793 28.11 -22.49 -16.44
CA ALA A 793 26.95 -22.68 -15.57
C ALA A 793 26.54 -24.14 -15.40
N GLU A 794 26.64 -24.95 -16.46
CA GLU A 794 26.38 -26.39 -16.38
C GLU A 794 27.43 -27.13 -15.52
N ARG A 795 28.69 -26.70 -15.56
CA ARG A 795 29.76 -27.27 -14.70
C ARG A 795 29.62 -26.88 -13.23
N SER A 796 29.13 -25.68 -12.94
CA SER A 796 29.01 -25.20 -11.55
C SER A 796 27.93 -25.94 -10.76
N GLY A 797 26.91 -26.46 -11.45
CA GLY A 797 25.79 -27.18 -10.83
C GLY A 797 24.84 -26.29 -10.01
N ASP A 798 25.02 -24.97 -10.06
CA ASP A 798 24.19 -23.99 -9.33
C ASP A 798 22.94 -23.61 -10.13
N PRO A 799 21.72 -23.97 -9.66
CA PRO A 799 20.48 -23.77 -10.42
C PRO A 799 20.21 -22.31 -10.80
N ALA A 800 20.54 -21.36 -9.92
CA ALA A 800 20.32 -19.93 -10.18
C ALA A 800 21.27 -19.40 -11.27
N THR A 801 22.53 -19.83 -11.25
CA THR A 801 23.51 -19.48 -12.29
C THR A 801 23.13 -20.10 -13.63
N LEU A 802 22.65 -21.35 -13.64
CA LEU A 802 22.19 -22.03 -14.85
C LEU A 802 20.94 -21.37 -15.45
N ALA A 803 19.97 -20.99 -14.62
CA ALA A 803 18.78 -20.26 -15.08
C ALA A 803 19.17 -18.95 -15.78
N TYR A 804 20.05 -18.16 -15.16
CA TYR A 804 20.55 -16.91 -15.74
C TYR A 804 21.28 -17.13 -17.07
N ALA A 805 22.12 -18.17 -17.16
CA ALA A 805 22.84 -18.49 -18.39
C ALA A 805 21.89 -18.94 -19.51
N LEU A 806 20.86 -19.74 -19.21
CA LEU A 806 19.87 -20.17 -20.19
C LEU A 806 19.05 -19.01 -20.74
N ASP A 807 18.64 -18.07 -19.88
CA ASP A 807 17.93 -16.84 -20.26
C ASP A 807 18.74 -15.98 -21.24
N GLY A 808 19.97 -15.60 -20.84
CA GLY A 808 20.86 -14.80 -21.69
C GLY A 808 21.29 -15.52 -22.96
N TYR A 809 21.48 -16.85 -22.90
CA TYR A 809 21.82 -17.65 -24.08
C TYR A 809 20.73 -17.59 -25.13
N TRP A 810 19.47 -17.82 -24.74
CA TRP A 810 18.39 -17.87 -25.72
C TRP A 810 18.21 -16.53 -26.42
N ALA A 811 18.18 -15.45 -25.65
CA ALA A 811 18.12 -14.08 -26.18
C ALA A 811 19.22 -13.78 -27.22
N ALA A 812 20.42 -14.33 -27.02
CA ALA A 812 21.57 -14.09 -27.87
C ALA A 812 21.70 -15.04 -29.07
N VAL A 813 21.05 -16.21 -29.05
CA VAL A 813 21.26 -17.29 -30.04
C VAL A 813 20.01 -17.62 -30.86
N GLU A 814 18.84 -17.07 -30.51
CA GLU A 814 17.61 -17.30 -31.25
C GLU A 814 17.74 -17.02 -32.76
N MET A 815 17.28 -17.97 -33.58
CA MET A 815 17.16 -17.88 -35.03
C MET A 815 16.13 -18.89 -35.55
N PRO A 816 15.63 -18.72 -36.78
CA PRO A 816 14.77 -19.72 -37.41
C PRO A 816 15.45 -21.09 -37.49
N GLY A 817 14.69 -22.16 -37.26
CA GLY A 817 15.17 -23.55 -37.29
C GLY A 817 15.67 -24.10 -35.94
N LEU A 818 15.79 -23.27 -34.90
CA LEU A 818 16.17 -23.71 -33.54
C LEU A 818 14.98 -23.89 -32.59
N GLU A 819 13.74 -23.77 -33.07
CA GLU A 819 12.54 -23.63 -32.24
C GLU A 819 12.33 -24.84 -31.31
N ARG A 820 12.56 -26.06 -31.82
CA ARG A 820 12.40 -27.28 -31.01
C ARG A 820 13.41 -27.34 -29.86
N GLN A 821 14.67 -27.02 -30.13
CA GLN A 821 15.72 -26.97 -29.09
C GLN A 821 15.45 -25.83 -28.11
N GLY A 822 14.97 -24.69 -28.61
CA GLY A 822 14.53 -23.55 -27.80
C GLY A 822 13.42 -23.92 -26.82
N LEU A 823 12.37 -24.63 -27.26
CA LEU A 823 11.26 -25.04 -26.41
C LEU A 823 11.69 -25.94 -25.25
N GLU A 824 12.64 -26.85 -25.48
CA GLU A 824 13.20 -27.72 -24.42
C GLU A 824 13.97 -26.90 -23.38
N ARG A 825 14.83 -25.98 -23.85
CA ARG A 825 15.61 -25.09 -22.98
C ARG A 825 14.71 -24.17 -22.16
N CYS A 826 13.69 -23.59 -22.77
CA CYS A 826 12.75 -22.71 -22.05
C CYS A 826 11.91 -23.51 -21.04
N ARG A 827 11.54 -24.76 -21.32
CA ARG A 827 10.91 -25.64 -20.31
C ARG A 827 11.83 -25.87 -19.11
N ARG A 828 13.12 -26.10 -19.35
CA ARG A 828 14.12 -26.23 -18.29
C ARG A 828 14.25 -24.93 -17.50
N LEU A 829 14.24 -23.77 -18.16
CA LEU A 829 14.26 -22.45 -17.52
C LEU A 829 13.06 -22.23 -16.60
N VAL A 830 11.84 -22.53 -17.06
CA VAL A 830 10.62 -22.47 -16.22
C VAL A 830 10.71 -23.39 -15.01
N SER A 831 11.22 -24.63 -15.18
CA SER A 831 11.41 -25.56 -14.06
C SER A 831 12.41 -25.02 -13.05
N LEU A 832 13.58 -24.55 -13.51
CA LEU A 832 14.61 -23.99 -12.65
C LEU A 832 14.12 -22.77 -11.87
N GLY A 833 13.39 -21.86 -12.53
CA GLY A 833 12.79 -20.69 -11.88
C GLY A 833 11.84 -21.07 -10.74
N ARG A 834 11.01 -22.11 -10.94
CA ARG A 834 10.14 -22.63 -9.88
C ARG A 834 10.93 -23.27 -8.74
N ASP A 835 11.97 -24.04 -9.06
CA ASP A 835 12.79 -24.74 -8.06
C ASP A 835 13.57 -23.75 -7.17
N ILE A 836 14.04 -22.62 -7.72
CA ILE A 836 14.76 -21.58 -6.96
C ILE A 836 13.83 -20.51 -6.37
N GLY A 837 12.54 -20.52 -6.69
CA GLY A 837 11.57 -19.54 -6.22
C GLY A 837 11.70 -18.15 -6.87
N ASP A 838 12.20 -18.08 -8.10
CA ASP A 838 12.37 -16.83 -8.86
C ASP A 838 11.30 -16.69 -9.95
N THR A 839 10.29 -15.87 -9.67
CA THR A 839 9.16 -15.61 -10.58
C THR A 839 9.58 -14.86 -11.85
N GLU A 840 10.65 -14.06 -11.83
CA GLU A 840 11.15 -13.35 -13.02
C GLU A 840 11.75 -14.33 -14.03
N VAL A 841 12.47 -15.33 -13.53
CA VAL A 841 12.99 -16.44 -14.35
C VAL A 841 11.84 -17.27 -14.93
N VAL A 842 10.80 -17.54 -14.15
CA VAL A 842 9.60 -18.26 -14.63
C VAL A 842 8.91 -17.45 -15.74
N PHE A 843 8.75 -16.14 -15.55
CA PHE A 843 8.21 -15.22 -16.54
C PHE A 843 9.02 -15.27 -17.85
N ALA A 844 10.35 -15.12 -17.78
CA ALA A 844 11.23 -15.18 -18.94
C ALA A 844 11.12 -16.52 -19.69
N GLY A 845 11.00 -17.63 -18.97
CA GLY A 845 10.79 -18.94 -19.58
C GLY A 845 9.45 -19.09 -20.30
N HIS A 846 8.37 -18.52 -19.76
CA HIS A 846 7.07 -18.48 -20.45
C HIS A 846 7.07 -17.52 -21.64
N ASP A 847 7.80 -16.41 -21.54
CA ASP A 847 7.91 -15.38 -22.57
C ASP A 847 8.55 -15.93 -23.85
N HIS A 848 9.73 -16.52 -23.71
CA HIS A 848 10.42 -17.15 -24.83
C HIS A 848 9.61 -18.31 -25.44
N ARG A 849 8.83 -19.05 -24.64
CA ARG A 849 7.94 -20.12 -25.16
C ARG A 849 6.78 -19.54 -25.96
N PHE A 850 6.18 -18.46 -25.47
CA PHE A 850 5.14 -17.75 -26.20
C PHE A 850 5.65 -17.30 -27.58
N HIS A 851 6.82 -16.65 -27.64
CA HIS A 851 7.44 -16.21 -28.90
C HIS A 851 7.70 -17.39 -29.85
N LEU A 852 8.26 -18.48 -29.34
CA LEU A 852 8.51 -19.69 -30.12
C LEU A 852 7.23 -20.33 -30.69
N PHE A 853 6.16 -20.39 -29.90
CA PHE A 853 4.88 -20.91 -30.40
C PHE A 853 4.24 -20.00 -31.44
N MET A 854 4.39 -18.68 -31.28
CA MET A 854 3.98 -17.72 -32.30
C MET A 854 4.73 -17.96 -33.61
N GLN A 855 6.07 -18.10 -33.57
CA GLN A 855 6.90 -18.40 -34.73
C GLN A 855 6.61 -19.75 -35.37
N LEU A 856 6.27 -20.79 -34.59
CA LEU A 856 5.86 -22.11 -35.09
C LEU A 856 4.43 -22.11 -35.68
N GLY A 857 3.70 -21.01 -35.55
CA GLY A 857 2.32 -20.91 -35.97
C GLY A 857 1.35 -21.74 -35.11
N ASP A 858 1.69 -22.02 -33.85
CA ASP A 858 0.83 -22.73 -32.89
C ASP A 858 0.16 -21.74 -31.93
N ARG A 859 -0.92 -21.11 -32.42
CA ARG A 859 -1.68 -20.12 -31.65
C ARG A 859 -2.27 -20.68 -30.36
N ALA A 860 -2.65 -21.96 -30.34
CA ALA A 860 -3.29 -22.57 -29.18
C ALA A 860 -2.29 -22.75 -28.03
N ALA A 861 -1.07 -23.21 -28.33
CA ALA A 861 0.00 -23.25 -27.34
C ALA A 861 0.43 -21.84 -26.90
N ALA A 862 0.49 -20.88 -27.83
CA ALA A 862 0.78 -19.49 -27.50
C ALA A 862 -0.27 -18.87 -26.56
N ASP A 863 -1.57 -19.15 -26.75
CA ASP A 863 -2.63 -18.70 -25.83
C ASP A 863 -2.36 -19.16 -24.38
N VAL A 864 -1.97 -20.43 -24.20
CA VAL A 864 -1.67 -21.00 -22.88
C VAL A 864 -0.47 -20.31 -22.23
N GLU A 865 0.59 -20.03 -23.00
CA GLU A 865 1.74 -19.31 -22.47
C GLU A 865 1.41 -17.84 -22.17
N PHE A 866 0.57 -17.20 -22.99
CA PHE A 866 0.13 -15.82 -22.76
C PHE A 866 -0.75 -15.68 -21.51
N GLU A 867 -1.63 -16.65 -21.24
CA GLU A 867 -2.40 -16.71 -19.99
C GLU A 867 -1.47 -16.84 -18.77
N ALA A 868 -0.44 -17.69 -18.86
CA ALA A 868 0.56 -17.83 -17.81
C ALA A 868 1.36 -16.53 -17.60
N LEU A 869 1.80 -15.88 -18.69
CA LEU A 869 2.48 -14.58 -18.63
C LEU A 869 1.60 -13.50 -18.00
N SER A 870 0.32 -13.46 -18.36
CA SER A 870 -0.63 -12.51 -17.80
C SER A 870 -0.81 -12.72 -16.30
N ALA A 871 -0.98 -13.98 -15.87
CA ALA A 871 -1.07 -14.33 -14.46
C ALA A 871 0.21 -13.95 -13.69
N LEU A 872 1.39 -14.23 -14.24
CA LEU A 872 2.68 -13.89 -13.62
C LEU A 872 2.89 -12.37 -13.58
N ALA A 873 2.53 -11.64 -14.63
CA ALA A 873 2.59 -10.18 -14.64
C ALA A 873 1.59 -9.54 -13.66
N ASP A 874 0.44 -10.18 -13.42
CA ASP A 874 -0.54 -9.78 -12.40
C ASP A 874 -0.23 -10.30 -10.99
N GLU A 875 0.68 -11.26 -10.85
CA GLU A 875 1.26 -11.65 -9.57
C GLU A 875 2.37 -10.66 -9.19
N MET A 876 3.37 -10.49 -10.06
CA MET A 876 4.51 -9.60 -9.85
C MET A 876 4.13 -8.12 -9.91
N ARG A 877 3.15 -7.76 -10.75
CA ARG A 877 2.58 -6.42 -10.92
C ARG A 877 3.61 -5.32 -11.15
N GLN A 878 4.70 -5.70 -11.80
CA GLN A 878 5.82 -4.83 -12.12
C GLN A 878 5.53 -3.97 -13.33
N PRO A 879 5.93 -2.68 -13.33
CA PRO A 879 5.72 -1.80 -14.48
C PRO A 879 6.27 -2.39 -15.79
N ALA A 880 7.46 -3.00 -15.75
CA ALA A 880 8.11 -3.58 -16.92
C ALA A 880 7.37 -4.81 -17.47
N GLN A 881 7.03 -5.79 -16.62
CA GLN A 881 6.31 -7.01 -17.04
C GLN A 881 4.85 -6.73 -17.41
N ARG A 882 4.18 -5.78 -16.73
CA ARG A 882 2.83 -5.36 -17.09
C ARG A 882 2.80 -4.60 -18.42
N TRP A 883 3.79 -3.75 -18.66
CA TRP A 883 3.99 -3.16 -19.97
C TRP A 883 4.17 -4.25 -21.02
N HIS A 884 5.02 -5.25 -20.75
CA HIS A 884 5.31 -6.35 -21.67
C HIS A 884 4.04 -7.08 -22.09
N VAL A 885 3.28 -7.62 -21.13
CA VAL A 885 2.02 -8.34 -21.41
C VAL A 885 0.97 -7.44 -22.08
N SER A 886 0.85 -6.18 -21.65
CA SER A 886 -0.11 -5.25 -22.28
C SER A 886 0.26 -4.96 -23.75
N THR A 887 1.55 -4.89 -24.05
CA THR A 887 2.05 -4.64 -25.41
C THR A 887 1.87 -5.87 -26.29
N GLU A 888 2.06 -7.08 -25.75
CA GLU A 888 1.73 -8.34 -26.42
C GLU A 888 0.23 -8.48 -26.69
N HIS A 889 -0.61 -8.04 -25.75
CA HIS A 889 -2.05 -8.00 -25.97
C HIS A 889 -2.44 -7.10 -27.14
N ALA A 890 -1.76 -5.96 -27.32
CA ALA A 890 -1.94 -5.10 -28.49
C ALA A 890 -1.53 -5.81 -29.79
N SER A 891 -0.41 -6.53 -29.79
CA SER A 891 0.06 -7.34 -30.92
C SER A 891 -0.96 -8.43 -31.32
N LEU A 892 -1.53 -9.15 -30.35
CA LEU A 892 -2.58 -10.14 -30.58
C LEU A 892 -3.88 -9.51 -31.10
N ALA A 893 -4.27 -8.34 -30.58
CA ALA A 893 -5.43 -7.60 -31.09
C ALA A 893 -5.25 -7.18 -32.56
N LEU A 894 -4.04 -6.75 -32.96
CA LEU A 894 -3.71 -6.48 -34.36
C LEU A 894 -3.83 -7.73 -35.23
N LEU A 895 -3.29 -8.86 -34.77
CA LEU A 895 -3.35 -10.15 -35.46
C LEU A 895 -4.80 -10.60 -35.71
N GLU A 896 -5.67 -10.44 -34.72
CA GLU A 896 -7.07 -10.86 -34.75
C GLU A 896 -7.97 -9.89 -35.55
N GLY A 897 -7.47 -8.68 -35.85
CA GLY A 897 -8.23 -7.62 -36.53
C GLY A 897 -9.10 -6.78 -35.60
N ARG A 898 -8.86 -6.81 -34.28
CA ARG A 898 -9.53 -5.94 -33.29
C ARG A 898 -8.87 -4.57 -33.25
N PHE A 899 -8.97 -3.82 -34.34
CA PHE A 899 -8.17 -2.60 -34.56
C PHE A 899 -8.46 -1.46 -33.58
N GLU A 900 -9.71 -1.26 -33.15
CA GLU A 900 -10.05 -0.24 -32.14
C GLU A 900 -9.45 -0.57 -30.78
N ASP A 901 -9.50 -1.84 -30.37
CA ASP A 901 -8.84 -2.31 -29.14
C ASP A 901 -7.33 -2.15 -29.24
N ALA A 902 -6.75 -2.54 -30.38
CA ALA A 902 -5.32 -2.40 -30.63
C ALA A 902 -4.87 -0.94 -30.55
N GLU A 903 -5.57 -0.01 -31.19
CA GLU A 903 -5.24 1.42 -31.16
C GLU A 903 -5.23 1.98 -29.73
N ARG A 904 -6.27 1.67 -28.95
CA ARG A 904 -6.34 2.04 -27.52
C ARG A 904 -5.18 1.45 -26.73
N LEU A 905 -4.91 0.16 -26.89
CA LEU A 905 -3.84 -0.53 -26.16
C LEU A 905 -2.45 0.02 -26.51
N ILE A 906 -2.18 0.32 -27.79
CA ILE A 906 -0.91 0.91 -28.25
C ILE A 906 -0.65 2.28 -27.56
N GLU A 907 -1.69 3.10 -27.41
CA GLU A 907 -1.57 4.40 -26.74
C GLU A 907 -1.33 4.24 -25.23
N GLU A 908 -2.08 3.33 -24.59
CA GLU A 908 -1.95 3.05 -23.15
C GLU A 908 -0.58 2.44 -22.79
N THR A 909 -0.07 1.52 -23.60
CA THR A 909 1.20 0.83 -23.34
C THR A 909 2.38 1.77 -23.50
N LEU A 910 2.39 2.67 -24.49
CA LEU A 910 3.46 3.66 -24.60
C LEU A 910 3.56 4.52 -23.33
N ALA A 911 2.42 5.00 -22.82
CA ALA A 911 2.38 5.82 -21.62
C ALA A 911 2.98 5.08 -20.40
N ARG A 912 2.65 3.79 -20.24
CA ARG A 912 3.21 2.92 -19.18
C ARG A 912 4.70 2.64 -19.37
N GLY A 913 5.13 2.40 -20.61
CA GLY A 913 6.49 2.01 -20.95
C GLY A 913 7.51 3.14 -20.87
N ARG A 914 7.10 4.42 -21.01
CA ARG A 914 7.99 5.59 -20.92
C ARG A 914 8.82 5.67 -19.63
N LEU A 915 8.31 5.12 -18.53
CA LEU A 915 8.93 5.19 -17.20
C LEU A 915 9.68 3.90 -16.81
N ALA A 916 9.54 2.81 -17.57
CA ALA A 916 10.11 1.51 -17.18
C ALA A 916 11.05 0.93 -18.25
N VAL A 917 10.74 1.13 -19.53
CA VAL A 917 11.40 0.52 -20.70
C VAL A 917 11.28 1.44 -21.92
N SER A 918 11.64 2.70 -21.73
CA SER A 918 11.32 3.81 -22.64
C SER A 918 11.71 3.56 -24.11
N TRP A 919 12.86 2.93 -24.34
CA TRP A 919 13.34 2.58 -25.67
C TRP A 919 12.47 1.49 -26.33
N ASN A 920 12.25 0.36 -25.65
CA ASN A 920 11.42 -0.75 -26.16
C ASN A 920 9.96 -0.32 -26.39
N ALA A 921 9.43 0.53 -25.51
CA ALA A 921 8.08 1.08 -25.64
C ALA A 921 7.91 1.93 -26.90
N ALA A 922 8.91 2.75 -27.23
CA ALA A 922 8.88 3.58 -28.43
C ALA A 922 8.99 2.75 -29.73
N VAL A 923 9.90 1.75 -29.74
CA VAL A 923 10.08 0.86 -30.89
C VAL A 923 8.82 0.04 -31.17
N SER A 924 8.27 -0.58 -30.13
CA SER A 924 7.06 -1.42 -30.22
C SER A 924 5.87 -0.62 -30.74
N GLN A 925 5.63 0.57 -30.18
CA GLN A 925 4.55 1.45 -30.60
C GLN A 925 4.64 1.83 -32.08
N LYS A 926 5.84 2.20 -32.55
CA LYS A 926 6.06 2.62 -33.94
C LYS A 926 5.69 1.50 -34.92
N LEU A 927 6.16 0.27 -34.66
CA LEU A 927 5.89 -0.87 -35.55
C LEU A 927 4.44 -1.36 -35.47
N GLN A 928 3.83 -1.32 -34.28
CA GLN A 928 2.41 -1.60 -34.11
C GLN A 928 1.53 -0.60 -34.88
N LEU A 929 1.86 0.69 -34.81
CA LEU A 929 1.17 1.73 -35.58
C LEU A 929 1.35 1.53 -37.09
N PHE A 930 2.53 1.11 -37.54
CA PHE A 930 2.73 0.78 -38.95
C PHE A 930 1.77 -0.33 -39.42
N VAL A 931 1.68 -1.44 -38.68
CA VAL A 931 0.77 -2.55 -39.00
C VAL A 931 -0.70 -2.11 -38.94
N LEU A 932 -1.09 -1.36 -37.91
CA LEU A 932 -2.45 -0.82 -37.76
C LEU A 932 -2.83 0.11 -38.91
N ARG A 933 -1.98 1.10 -39.22
CA ARG A 933 -2.23 2.09 -40.26
C ARG A 933 -2.24 1.46 -41.65
N ARG A 934 -1.47 0.39 -41.87
CA ARG A 934 -1.60 -0.43 -43.08
C ARG A 934 -2.98 -1.08 -43.20
N ALA A 935 -3.46 -1.71 -42.13
CA ALA A 935 -4.77 -2.34 -42.15
C ALA A 935 -5.90 -1.33 -42.43
N GLN A 936 -5.80 -0.13 -41.83
CA GLN A 936 -6.76 0.97 -42.01
C GLN A 936 -6.60 1.72 -43.34
N GLY A 937 -5.53 1.48 -44.12
CA GLY A 937 -5.25 2.23 -45.34
C GLY A 937 -4.77 3.68 -45.11
N ARG A 938 -4.18 3.94 -43.94
CA ARG A 938 -3.68 5.24 -43.44
C ARG A 938 -2.15 5.29 -43.32
N LEU A 939 -1.42 4.47 -44.08
CA LEU A 939 0.04 4.33 -44.02
C LEU A 939 0.83 5.64 -44.15
N ALA A 940 0.31 6.62 -44.91
CA ALA A 940 0.96 7.92 -45.07
C ALA A 940 1.16 8.67 -43.73
N GLU A 941 0.33 8.40 -42.72
CA GLU A 941 0.43 9.06 -41.39
C GLU A 941 1.70 8.68 -40.62
N VAL A 942 2.33 7.55 -40.94
CA VAL A 942 3.51 7.04 -40.22
C VAL A 942 4.81 7.20 -41.03
N GLU A 943 4.77 7.74 -42.25
CA GLU A 943 5.93 7.86 -43.15
C GLU A 943 7.08 8.65 -42.50
N GLU A 944 6.78 9.81 -41.92
CA GLU A 944 7.78 10.66 -41.25
C GLU A 944 8.39 9.94 -40.03
N SER A 945 7.55 9.31 -39.21
CA SER A 945 7.98 8.58 -38.01
C SER A 945 8.89 7.39 -38.37
N MET A 946 8.54 6.63 -39.42
CA MET A 946 9.34 5.50 -39.92
C MET A 946 10.67 5.96 -40.51
N THR A 947 10.66 7.04 -41.29
CA THR A 947 11.89 7.62 -41.86
C THR A 947 12.86 8.06 -40.75
N ARG A 948 12.34 8.74 -39.72
CA ARG A 948 13.13 9.17 -38.57
C ARG A 948 13.72 7.97 -37.81
N SER A 949 13.01 6.85 -37.76
CA SER A 949 13.46 5.64 -37.07
C SER A 949 14.70 4.99 -37.68
N LEU A 950 15.03 5.24 -38.95
CA LEU A 950 16.31 4.79 -39.53
C LEU A 950 17.53 5.44 -38.86
N TYR A 951 17.37 6.66 -38.34
CA TYR A 951 18.42 7.38 -37.62
C TYR A 951 18.40 7.08 -36.12
N GLU A 952 17.20 6.90 -35.55
CA GLU A 952 17.03 6.59 -34.12
C GLU A 952 17.45 5.14 -33.80
N TYR A 953 17.25 4.21 -34.74
CA TYR A 953 17.46 2.77 -34.55
C TYR A 953 18.18 2.13 -35.75
N PRO A 954 19.42 2.53 -36.05
CA PRO A 954 20.12 2.13 -37.27
C PRO A 954 20.43 0.63 -37.36
N THR A 955 20.47 -0.08 -36.23
CA THR A 955 20.77 -1.52 -36.14
C THR A 955 19.52 -2.40 -36.35
N LEU A 956 18.32 -1.82 -36.30
CA LEU A 956 17.05 -2.55 -36.43
C LEU A 956 16.57 -2.58 -37.89
N LEU A 957 16.90 -3.67 -38.58
CA LEU A 957 16.62 -3.87 -40.01
C LEU A 957 15.15 -3.66 -40.39
N ARG A 958 14.23 -4.07 -39.50
CA ARG A 958 12.77 -3.99 -39.68
C ARG A 958 12.23 -2.60 -40.01
N PHE A 959 12.85 -1.51 -39.54
CA PHE A 959 12.37 -0.16 -39.88
C PHE A 959 12.60 0.16 -41.36
N ARG A 960 13.72 -0.30 -41.93
CA ARG A 960 14.00 -0.16 -43.36
C ARG A 960 13.09 -1.05 -44.19
N CYS A 961 12.82 -2.27 -43.73
CA CYS A 961 11.85 -3.15 -44.36
C CYS A 961 10.43 -2.55 -44.36
N ALA A 962 10.00 -1.97 -43.24
CA ALA A 962 8.72 -1.28 -43.11
C ALA A 962 8.65 -0.06 -44.05
N LEU A 963 9.74 0.69 -44.22
CA LEU A 963 9.80 1.83 -45.12
C LEU A 963 9.73 1.42 -46.61
N ALA A 964 10.45 0.35 -47.00
CA ALA A 964 10.34 -0.23 -48.34
C ALA A 964 8.89 -0.67 -48.64
N HIS A 965 8.25 -1.32 -47.67
CA HIS A 965 6.83 -1.71 -47.75
C HIS A 965 5.90 -0.50 -47.89
N LEU A 966 6.06 0.49 -47.01
CA LEU A 966 5.26 1.71 -47.00
C LEU A 966 5.33 2.43 -48.34
N HIS A 967 6.54 2.68 -48.86
CA HIS A 967 6.72 3.35 -50.14
C HIS A 967 6.13 2.55 -51.30
N GLY A 968 6.34 1.23 -51.32
CA GLY A 968 5.77 0.38 -52.35
C GLY A 968 4.25 0.39 -52.37
N GLU A 969 3.62 0.34 -51.18
CA GLU A 969 2.15 0.33 -51.07
C GLU A 969 1.51 1.70 -51.37
N LEU A 970 2.21 2.80 -51.12
CA LEU A 970 1.80 4.16 -51.51
C LEU A 970 2.07 4.47 -52.99
N GLY A 971 2.78 3.58 -53.71
CA GLY A 971 3.14 3.78 -55.12
C GLY A 971 4.37 4.68 -55.33
N HIS A 972 5.15 4.94 -54.28
CA HIS A 972 6.41 5.67 -54.34
C HIS A 972 7.53 4.73 -54.83
N THR A 973 7.56 4.44 -56.13
CA THR A 973 8.43 3.42 -56.74
C THR A 973 9.93 3.68 -56.50
N GLU A 974 10.40 4.91 -56.71
CA GLU A 974 11.83 5.23 -56.60
C GLU A 974 12.36 5.14 -55.14
N PRO A 975 11.67 5.73 -54.13
CA PRO A 975 12.00 5.46 -52.74
C PRO A 975 11.95 3.98 -52.35
N ALA A 976 10.92 3.24 -52.76
CA ALA A 976 10.79 1.81 -52.45
C ALA A 976 11.97 0.99 -53.02
N ARG A 977 12.36 1.26 -54.27
CA ARG A 977 13.51 0.60 -54.91
C ARG A 977 14.81 0.91 -54.18
N ARG A 978 15.03 2.17 -53.77
CA ARG A 978 16.23 2.55 -53.02
C ARG A 978 16.38 1.76 -51.72
N GLU A 979 15.31 1.66 -50.93
CA GLU A 979 15.36 0.90 -49.67
C GLU A 979 15.57 -0.60 -49.92
N MET A 980 14.93 -1.16 -50.96
CA MET A 980 15.13 -2.56 -51.38
C MET A 980 16.58 -2.83 -51.81
N ASP A 981 17.18 -1.99 -52.64
CA ASP A 981 18.56 -2.15 -53.11
C ASP A 981 19.54 -2.10 -51.94
N GLN A 982 19.29 -1.23 -50.96
CA GLN A 982 20.12 -1.12 -49.76
C GLN A 982 20.01 -2.36 -48.86
N LEU A 983 18.81 -2.92 -48.71
CA LEU A 983 18.58 -4.16 -47.96
C LEU A 983 19.22 -5.37 -48.65
N LEU A 984 19.06 -5.47 -49.96
CA LEU A 984 19.63 -6.57 -50.76
C LEU A 984 21.15 -6.41 -50.98
N ALA A 985 21.76 -5.30 -50.61
CA ALA A 985 23.21 -5.21 -50.57
C ALA A 985 23.82 -5.96 -49.36
N LEU A 986 23.02 -6.26 -48.33
CA LEU A 986 23.46 -6.94 -47.10
C LEU A 986 23.59 -8.45 -47.30
N ASP A 987 24.42 -9.09 -46.47
CA ASP A 987 24.49 -10.55 -46.38
C ASP A 987 23.39 -11.11 -45.47
N LEU A 988 22.15 -11.07 -45.94
CA LEU A 988 20.97 -11.52 -45.21
C LEU A 988 20.95 -13.03 -44.89
N GLU A 989 21.91 -13.80 -45.40
CA GLU A 989 22.08 -15.22 -45.10
C GLU A 989 22.89 -15.45 -43.82
N HIS A 990 23.80 -14.53 -43.46
CA HIS A 990 24.71 -14.69 -42.31
C HIS A 990 24.61 -13.53 -41.30
N GLU A 991 24.19 -12.34 -41.74
CA GLU A 991 24.03 -11.15 -40.92
C GLU A 991 22.56 -10.90 -40.55
N TYR A 992 22.34 -10.28 -39.38
CA TYR A 992 21.03 -9.93 -38.82
C TYR A 992 20.10 -11.13 -38.59
N LEU A 993 20.66 -12.34 -38.48
CA LEU A 993 19.94 -13.55 -38.11
C LEU A 993 19.59 -13.53 -36.62
N ASP A 994 18.40 -13.04 -36.29
CA ASP A 994 17.83 -13.10 -34.95
C ASP A 994 16.33 -13.43 -34.98
N ALA A 995 15.67 -13.33 -33.82
CA ALA A 995 14.24 -13.55 -33.63
C ALA A 995 13.35 -12.75 -34.59
N GLU A 996 13.83 -11.62 -35.10
CA GLU A 996 13.07 -10.63 -35.87
C GLU A 996 13.36 -10.73 -37.37
N TRP A 997 14.29 -11.61 -37.76
CA TRP A 997 14.73 -11.81 -39.14
C TRP A 997 13.56 -12.23 -40.06
N MET A 998 12.74 -13.21 -39.64
CA MET A 998 11.58 -13.65 -40.43
C MET A 998 10.56 -12.52 -40.60
N PHE A 999 10.28 -11.79 -39.53
CA PHE A 999 9.39 -10.63 -39.57
C PHE A 999 9.89 -9.57 -40.56
N SER A 1000 11.20 -9.30 -40.55
CA SER A 1000 11.84 -8.33 -41.43
C SER A 1000 11.76 -8.73 -42.91
N LEU A 1001 12.06 -9.99 -43.24
CA LEU A 1001 12.09 -10.44 -44.65
C LEU A 1001 10.70 -10.67 -45.25
N VAL A 1002 9.74 -11.15 -44.46
CA VAL A 1002 8.36 -11.35 -44.93
C VAL A 1002 7.71 -10.03 -45.37
N MET A 1003 8.05 -8.91 -44.71
CA MET A 1003 7.60 -7.57 -45.14
C MET A 1003 8.05 -7.20 -46.56
N LEU A 1004 9.17 -7.74 -47.06
CA LEU A 1004 9.77 -7.41 -48.35
C LEU A 1004 9.14 -8.15 -49.54
N ALA A 1005 8.35 -9.20 -49.30
CA ALA A 1005 7.67 -9.93 -50.37
C ALA A 1005 6.68 -9.05 -51.15
N ASP A 1006 6.00 -8.13 -50.46
CA ASP A 1006 5.05 -7.20 -51.08
C ASP A 1006 5.75 -6.12 -51.94
N PRO A 1007 6.83 -5.44 -51.47
CA PRO A 1007 7.70 -4.62 -52.30
C PRO A 1007 8.18 -5.28 -53.59
N CYS A 1008 8.62 -6.54 -53.57
CA CYS A 1008 9.00 -7.26 -54.80
C CYS A 1008 7.86 -7.30 -55.81
N ALA A 1009 6.63 -7.51 -55.34
CA ALA A 1009 5.44 -7.50 -56.20
C ALA A 1009 5.05 -6.11 -56.69
N PHE A 1010 5.18 -5.08 -55.84
CA PHE A 1010 4.91 -3.68 -56.24
C PHE A 1010 5.91 -3.18 -57.29
N LEU A 1011 7.17 -3.61 -57.20
CA LEU A 1011 8.26 -3.20 -58.10
C LEU A 1011 8.43 -4.13 -59.31
N GLY A 1012 7.82 -5.31 -59.32
CA GLY A 1012 8.03 -6.34 -60.33
C GLY A 1012 9.47 -6.89 -60.34
N ASP A 1013 10.12 -6.95 -59.18
CA ASP A 1013 11.54 -7.30 -59.07
C ASP A 1013 11.74 -8.80 -58.86
N VAL A 1014 11.91 -9.52 -59.98
CA VAL A 1014 12.06 -10.98 -60.00
C VAL A 1014 13.35 -11.44 -59.32
N ALA A 1015 14.46 -10.74 -59.54
CA ALA A 1015 15.76 -11.12 -58.98
C ALA A 1015 15.78 -10.99 -57.45
N ALA A 1016 15.26 -9.87 -56.94
CA ALA A 1016 15.03 -9.70 -55.50
C ALA A 1016 14.10 -10.80 -54.95
N GLY A 1017 13.03 -11.09 -55.71
CA GLY A 1017 12.03 -12.08 -55.30
C GLY A 1017 12.57 -13.51 -55.19
N ASP A 1018 13.37 -13.95 -56.16
CA ASP A 1018 13.99 -15.28 -56.12
C ASP A 1018 14.98 -15.43 -54.97
N ARG A 1019 15.75 -14.37 -54.66
CA ARG A 1019 16.65 -14.37 -53.51
C ARG A 1019 15.91 -14.48 -52.19
N LEU A 1020 14.88 -13.64 -51.97
CA LEU A 1020 14.06 -13.71 -50.75
C LEU A 1020 13.33 -15.05 -50.64
N HIS A 1021 12.89 -15.62 -51.76
CA HIS A 1021 12.25 -16.93 -51.79
C HIS A 1021 13.21 -18.02 -51.31
N ALA A 1022 14.47 -18.01 -51.76
CA ALA A 1022 15.47 -18.98 -51.32
C ALA A 1022 15.74 -18.89 -49.80
N LEU A 1023 15.82 -17.68 -49.26
CA LEU A 1023 16.03 -17.45 -47.82
C LEU A 1023 14.83 -17.93 -46.98
N LEU A 1024 13.61 -17.66 -47.42
CA LEU A 1024 12.38 -17.95 -46.66
C LEU A 1024 11.87 -19.39 -46.82
N ALA A 1025 12.22 -20.09 -47.90
CA ALA A 1025 11.71 -21.44 -48.20
C ALA A 1025 11.88 -22.46 -47.05
N PRO A 1026 13.02 -22.52 -46.32
CA PRO A 1026 13.18 -23.41 -45.18
C PRO A 1026 12.18 -23.16 -44.03
N CYS A 1027 11.59 -21.97 -43.98
CA CYS A 1027 10.70 -21.50 -42.92
C CYS A 1027 9.23 -21.47 -43.37
N GLU A 1028 8.83 -22.20 -44.42
CA GLU A 1028 7.47 -22.11 -45.00
C GLU A 1028 6.34 -22.28 -43.96
N GLN A 1029 6.54 -23.17 -42.98
CA GLN A 1029 5.55 -23.48 -41.94
C GLN A 1029 5.54 -22.48 -40.78
N ASN A 1030 6.51 -21.57 -40.73
CA ASN A 1030 6.66 -20.59 -39.67
C ASN A 1030 5.77 -19.35 -39.92
N TYR A 1031 5.58 -18.59 -38.84
CA TYR A 1031 4.88 -17.33 -38.83
C TYR A 1031 5.86 -16.17 -38.59
N ALA A 1032 5.73 -15.10 -39.36
CA ALA A 1032 6.54 -13.90 -39.17
C ALA A 1032 6.01 -13.12 -37.96
N TYR A 1033 6.71 -13.22 -36.84
CA TYR A 1033 6.35 -12.57 -35.58
C TYR A 1033 7.60 -11.95 -34.94
N ALA A 1034 7.47 -10.69 -34.52
CA ALA A 1034 8.47 -9.98 -33.74
C ALA A 1034 7.96 -9.80 -32.29
N PRO A 1035 8.71 -10.24 -31.27
CA PRO A 1035 8.37 -10.08 -29.86
C PRO A 1035 7.92 -8.66 -29.51
N VAL A 1036 6.85 -8.53 -28.72
CA VAL A 1036 6.21 -7.27 -28.27
C VAL A 1036 5.79 -6.28 -29.37
N GLU A 1037 6.06 -6.57 -30.64
CA GLU A 1037 5.82 -5.67 -31.75
C GLU A 1037 4.56 -6.10 -32.49
N ALA A 1038 4.69 -7.01 -33.45
CA ALA A 1038 3.56 -7.42 -34.27
C ALA A 1038 3.86 -8.73 -34.99
N ALA A 1039 2.82 -9.30 -35.59
CA ALA A 1039 2.97 -10.34 -36.60
C ALA A 1039 2.69 -9.79 -38.00
N PHE A 1040 3.33 -10.37 -39.02
CA PHE A 1040 3.23 -9.96 -40.42
C PHE A 1040 2.85 -11.10 -41.37
N GLY A 1041 1.93 -11.97 -40.93
CA GLY A 1041 1.43 -13.09 -41.74
C GLY A 1041 2.37 -14.29 -41.79
N SER A 1042 1.92 -15.34 -42.48
CA SER A 1042 2.68 -16.58 -42.70
C SER A 1042 3.79 -16.40 -43.72
N VAL A 1043 4.89 -17.14 -43.53
CA VAL A 1043 5.97 -17.22 -44.53
C VAL A 1043 5.45 -17.85 -45.83
N ALA A 1044 4.54 -18.81 -45.74
CA ALA A 1044 3.84 -19.38 -46.89
C ALA A 1044 3.15 -18.32 -47.77
N ARG A 1045 2.48 -17.31 -47.20
CA ARG A 1045 1.89 -16.21 -48.00
C ARG A 1045 2.97 -15.45 -48.75
N ALA A 1046 4.08 -15.12 -48.08
CA ALA A 1046 5.21 -14.43 -48.70
C ALA A 1046 5.81 -15.24 -49.85
N LEU A 1047 6.06 -16.54 -49.66
CA LEU A 1047 6.56 -17.43 -50.71
C LEU A 1047 5.60 -17.51 -51.90
N GLY A 1048 4.29 -17.57 -51.67
CA GLY A 1048 3.28 -17.53 -52.72
C GLY A 1048 3.34 -16.25 -53.55
N ARG A 1049 3.50 -15.10 -52.88
CA ARG A 1049 3.67 -13.79 -53.52
C ARG A 1049 4.96 -13.72 -54.35
N LEU A 1050 6.07 -14.19 -53.80
CA LEU A 1050 7.37 -14.21 -54.48
C LEU A 1050 7.36 -15.14 -55.70
N ALA A 1051 6.79 -16.34 -55.58
CA ALA A 1051 6.61 -17.28 -56.68
C ALA A 1051 5.71 -16.70 -57.79
N GLN A 1052 4.67 -15.94 -57.41
CA GLN A 1052 3.83 -15.23 -58.37
C GLN A 1052 4.62 -14.17 -59.16
N VAL A 1053 5.46 -13.36 -58.49
CA VAL A 1053 6.33 -12.37 -59.14
C VAL A 1053 7.31 -13.04 -60.11
N ALA A 1054 7.84 -14.20 -59.73
CA ALA A 1054 8.74 -15.00 -60.56
C ALA A 1054 8.04 -15.78 -61.69
N GLY A 1055 6.71 -15.71 -61.81
CA GLY A 1055 5.95 -16.41 -62.86
C GLY A 1055 5.86 -17.92 -62.65
N ARG A 1056 5.84 -18.40 -61.39
CA ARG A 1056 5.77 -19.81 -60.99
C ARG A 1056 4.39 -20.15 -60.37
N PRO A 1057 3.29 -20.23 -61.16
CA PRO A 1057 1.92 -20.28 -60.64
C PRO A 1057 1.57 -21.56 -59.87
N ASP A 1058 2.11 -22.72 -60.26
CA ASP A 1058 1.85 -23.98 -59.55
C ASP A 1058 2.48 -23.99 -58.16
N GLU A 1059 3.69 -23.42 -58.04
CA GLU A 1059 4.37 -23.24 -56.77
C GLU A 1059 3.67 -22.19 -55.90
N ALA A 1060 3.31 -21.05 -56.50
CA ALA A 1060 2.53 -20.02 -55.82
C ALA A 1060 1.20 -20.56 -55.26
N GLY A 1061 0.49 -21.39 -56.03
CA GLY A 1061 -0.75 -22.03 -55.60
C GLY A 1061 -0.59 -22.92 -54.37
N ARG A 1062 0.47 -23.74 -54.31
CA ARG A 1062 0.76 -24.60 -53.14
C ARG A 1062 1.05 -23.76 -51.90
N HIS A 1063 1.87 -22.73 -52.04
CA HIS A 1063 2.20 -21.81 -50.93
C HIS A 1063 0.97 -21.05 -50.43
N PHE A 1064 0.08 -20.60 -51.32
CA PHE A 1064 -1.17 -19.95 -50.90
C PHE A 1064 -2.13 -20.92 -50.19
N GLU A 1065 -2.22 -22.18 -50.62
CA GLU A 1065 -3.01 -23.19 -49.90
C GLU A 1065 -2.49 -23.42 -48.48
N ALA A 1066 -1.15 -23.54 -48.32
CA ALA A 1066 -0.52 -23.62 -47.01
C ALA A 1066 -0.78 -22.35 -46.17
N ALA A 1067 -0.69 -21.17 -46.77
CA ALA A 1067 -1.00 -19.91 -46.10
C ALA A 1067 -2.43 -19.90 -45.55
N LEU A 1068 -3.44 -20.30 -46.34
CA LEU A 1068 -4.83 -20.36 -45.86
C LEU A 1068 -5.02 -21.28 -44.65
N GLU A 1069 -4.26 -22.37 -44.56
CA GLU A 1069 -4.28 -23.25 -43.39
C GLU A 1069 -3.63 -22.58 -42.16
N ILE A 1070 -2.43 -22.02 -42.34
CA ILE A 1070 -1.67 -21.36 -41.27
C ILE A 1070 -2.43 -20.15 -40.72
N GLU A 1071 -2.97 -19.26 -41.58
CA GLU A 1071 -3.70 -18.06 -41.12
C GLU A 1071 -4.97 -18.42 -40.34
N ARG A 1072 -5.67 -19.51 -40.71
CA ARG A 1072 -6.82 -20.01 -39.94
C ARG A 1072 -6.38 -20.54 -38.59
N ARG A 1073 -5.31 -21.34 -38.54
CA ARG A 1073 -4.74 -21.87 -37.30
C ARG A 1073 -4.30 -20.74 -36.37
N MET A 1074 -3.74 -19.67 -36.94
CA MET A 1074 -3.31 -18.47 -36.22
C MET A 1074 -4.44 -17.52 -35.80
N ARG A 1075 -5.68 -17.77 -36.26
CA ARG A 1075 -6.83 -16.87 -36.08
C ARG A 1075 -6.55 -15.46 -36.62
N ALA A 1076 -5.69 -15.36 -37.62
CA ALA A 1076 -5.17 -14.12 -38.18
C ALA A 1076 -6.12 -13.58 -39.26
N ARG A 1077 -7.28 -13.05 -38.88
CA ARG A 1077 -8.37 -12.69 -39.81
C ARG A 1077 -7.94 -11.72 -40.93
N PRO A 1078 -7.20 -10.62 -40.66
CA PRO A 1078 -6.72 -9.73 -41.71
C PRO A 1078 -5.79 -10.44 -42.71
N TRP A 1079 -4.89 -11.28 -42.20
CA TRP A 1079 -3.90 -12.00 -43.02
C TRP A 1079 -4.52 -13.14 -43.83
N LEU A 1080 -5.55 -13.81 -43.29
CA LEU A 1080 -6.35 -14.78 -44.04
C LEU A 1080 -7.02 -14.10 -45.25
N ALA A 1081 -7.62 -12.93 -45.06
CA ALA A 1081 -8.21 -12.16 -46.16
C ALA A 1081 -7.17 -11.72 -47.20
N HIS A 1082 -5.96 -11.33 -46.76
CA HIS A 1082 -4.85 -11.04 -47.68
C HIS A 1082 -4.41 -12.28 -48.47
N ALA A 1083 -4.27 -13.46 -47.84
CA ALA A 1083 -3.93 -14.70 -48.53
C ALA A 1083 -5.01 -15.12 -49.55
N GLN A 1084 -6.29 -14.99 -49.20
CA GLN A 1084 -7.42 -15.24 -50.12
C GLN A 1084 -7.40 -14.28 -51.31
N HIS A 1085 -7.19 -12.98 -51.06
CA HIS A 1085 -7.07 -11.95 -52.10
C HIS A 1085 -5.93 -12.25 -53.06
N ASP A 1086 -4.73 -12.52 -52.52
CA ASP A 1086 -3.52 -12.76 -53.30
C ASP A 1086 -3.64 -14.05 -54.14
N TYR A 1087 -4.21 -15.10 -53.55
CA TYR A 1087 -4.44 -16.35 -54.26
C TYR A 1087 -5.48 -16.19 -55.38
N ALA A 1088 -6.55 -15.45 -55.14
CA ALA A 1088 -7.53 -15.14 -56.17
C ALA A 1088 -6.92 -14.34 -57.33
N ALA A 1089 -6.09 -13.34 -57.02
CA ALA A 1089 -5.38 -12.56 -58.03
C ALA A 1089 -4.48 -13.44 -58.91
N MET A 1090 -3.76 -14.39 -58.31
CA MET A 1090 -2.95 -15.38 -59.04
C MET A 1090 -3.80 -16.27 -59.95
N LEU A 1091 -4.93 -16.79 -59.45
CA LEU A 1091 -5.83 -17.66 -60.23
C LEU A 1091 -6.46 -16.93 -61.42
N LEU A 1092 -6.81 -15.65 -61.27
CA LEU A 1092 -7.36 -14.83 -62.34
C LEU A 1092 -6.33 -14.53 -63.44
N ALA A 1093 -5.06 -14.35 -63.06
CA ALA A 1093 -3.97 -14.18 -64.02
C ALA A 1093 -3.73 -15.43 -64.90
N GLY A 1094 -4.05 -16.62 -64.39
CA GLY A 1094 -3.88 -17.90 -65.10
C GLY A 1094 -4.95 -18.22 -66.17
N GLY A 1095 -6.08 -17.50 -66.23
CA GLY A 1095 -7.01 -17.51 -67.37
C GLY A 1095 -7.94 -18.73 -67.55
N GLY A 1096 -8.10 -19.62 -66.56
CA GLY A 1096 -8.97 -20.83 -66.65
C GLY A 1096 -10.34 -20.71 -65.95
N GLU A 1097 -11.40 -21.31 -66.50
CA GLU A 1097 -12.78 -21.24 -65.94
C GLU A 1097 -12.89 -21.80 -64.51
N ALA A 1098 -12.22 -22.94 -64.23
CA ALA A 1098 -12.18 -23.52 -62.89
C ALA A 1098 -11.44 -22.63 -61.89
N GLY A 1099 -10.33 -22.02 -62.32
CA GLY A 1099 -9.58 -21.02 -61.54
C GLY A 1099 -10.42 -19.77 -61.27
N GLY A 1100 -11.19 -19.30 -62.25
CA GLY A 1100 -12.09 -18.15 -62.10
C GLY A 1100 -13.21 -18.38 -61.07
N LYS A 1101 -13.80 -19.58 -61.02
CA LYS A 1101 -14.81 -19.93 -59.99
C LYS A 1101 -14.20 -19.95 -58.58
N ARG A 1102 -13.03 -20.57 -58.42
CA ARG A 1102 -12.32 -20.59 -57.13
C ARG A 1102 -11.88 -19.19 -56.70
N ALA A 1103 -11.38 -18.36 -57.63
CA ALA A 1103 -11.01 -16.98 -57.38
C ALA A 1103 -12.21 -16.13 -56.92
N ALA A 1104 -13.39 -16.31 -57.53
CA ALA A 1104 -14.60 -15.60 -57.11
C ALA A 1104 -14.98 -15.95 -55.66
N GLY A 1105 -14.96 -17.23 -55.28
CA GLY A 1105 -15.24 -17.64 -53.89
C GLY A 1105 -14.24 -17.05 -52.88
N LEU A 1106 -12.95 -17.09 -53.21
CA LEU A 1106 -11.90 -16.49 -52.36
C LEU A 1106 -12.06 -14.97 -52.22
N LEU A 1107 -12.40 -14.26 -53.30
CA LEU A 1107 -12.67 -12.81 -53.24
C LEU A 1107 -13.91 -12.50 -52.39
N ASP A 1108 -14.97 -13.33 -52.46
CA ASP A 1108 -16.17 -13.14 -51.66
C ASP A 1108 -15.87 -13.25 -50.16
N GLU A 1109 -15.10 -14.27 -49.77
CA GLU A 1109 -14.63 -14.46 -48.39
C GLU A 1109 -13.73 -13.30 -47.93
N ALA A 1110 -12.78 -12.87 -48.77
CA ALA A 1110 -11.87 -11.77 -48.46
C ALA A 1110 -12.61 -10.43 -48.32
N ILE A 1111 -13.52 -10.10 -49.24
CA ILE A 1111 -14.32 -8.86 -49.20
C ILE A 1111 -15.22 -8.84 -47.96
N SER A 1112 -15.86 -9.96 -47.62
CA SER A 1112 -16.67 -10.05 -46.39
C SER A 1112 -15.82 -9.74 -45.16
N THR A 1113 -14.67 -10.41 -45.05
CA THR A 1113 -13.75 -10.23 -43.92
C THR A 1113 -13.22 -8.79 -43.85
N TYR A 1114 -12.80 -8.19 -44.97
CA TYR A 1114 -12.34 -6.81 -44.98
C TYR A 1114 -13.41 -5.83 -44.50
N ARG A 1115 -14.65 -5.98 -44.95
CA ARG A 1115 -15.76 -5.10 -44.52
C ARG A 1115 -16.09 -5.28 -43.04
N GLU A 1116 -16.12 -6.52 -42.55
CA GLU A 1116 -16.35 -6.82 -41.13
C GLU A 1116 -15.28 -6.19 -40.23
N LEU A 1117 -14.03 -6.11 -40.69
CA LEU A 1117 -12.91 -5.54 -39.96
C LEU A 1117 -12.71 -4.03 -40.20
N GLY A 1118 -13.56 -3.37 -41.01
CA GLY A 1118 -13.41 -1.95 -41.35
C GLY A 1118 -12.25 -1.62 -42.30
N MET A 1119 -11.74 -2.61 -43.04
CA MET A 1119 -10.64 -2.48 -44.01
C MET A 1119 -11.13 -2.07 -45.40
N ASP A 1120 -11.87 -0.94 -45.50
CA ASP A 1120 -12.60 -0.55 -46.70
C ASP A 1120 -11.72 -0.37 -47.96
N ARG A 1121 -10.48 0.13 -47.79
CA ARG A 1121 -9.53 0.25 -48.91
C ARG A 1121 -9.20 -1.11 -49.50
N TRP A 1122 -9.04 -2.13 -48.66
CA TRP A 1122 -8.74 -3.50 -49.08
C TRP A 1122 -9.96 -4.20 -49.69
N ALA A 1123 -11.15 -3.96 -49.14
CA ALA A 1123 -12.41 -4.41 -49.75
C ALA A 1123 -12.57 -3.89 -51.19
N ARG A 1124 -12.39 -2.57 -51.40
CA ARG A 1124 -12.44 -1.97 -52.75
C ARG A 1124 -11.36 -2.54 -53.68
N ARG A 1125 -10.15 -2.78 -53.18
CA ARG A 1125 -9.07 -3.40 -53.97
C ARG A 1125 -9.44 -4.80 -54.43
N ALA A 1126 -10.06 -5.60 -53.56
CA ALA A 1126 -10.55 -6.93 -53.89
C ALA A 1126 -11.74 -6.90 -54.87
N GLU A 1127 -12.66 -5.94 -54.72
CA GLU A 1127 -13.79 -5.74 -55.65
C GLU A 1127 -13.32 -5.41 -57.06
N ASN A 1128 -12.29 -4.58 -57.20
CA ASN A 1128 -11.71 -4.22 -58.50
C ASN A 1128 -11.07 -5.40 -59.24
N LEU A 1129 -10.73 -6.49 -58.54
CA LEU A 1129 -10.22 -7.72 -59.15
C LEU A 1129 -11.34 -8.61 -59.69
N ARG A 1130 -12.61 -8.38 -59.33
CA ARG A 1130 -13.69 -9.19 -59.85
C ARG A 1130 -13.77 -9.02 -61.38
N PRO A 1131 -13.78 -10.12 -62.16
CA PRO A 1131 -14.07 -10.02 -63.58
C PRO A 1131 -15.46 -9.43 -63.75
N ILE A 1132 -15.57 -8.37 -64.55
CA ILE A 1132 -16.86 -7.77 -64.93
C ILE A 1132 -17.71 -8.89 -65.52
N SER A 1133 -18.66 -9.40 -64.74
CA SER A 1133 -19.63 -10.36 -65.25
C SER A 1133 -20.43 -9.64 -66.33
N ALA A 1134 -20.41 -10.17 -67.56
CA ALA A 1134 -21.27 -9.70 -68.64
C ALA A 1134 -22.73 -9.60 -68.14
N PRO A 1135 -23.50 -8.59 -68.57
CA PRO A 1135 -24.86 -8.38 -68.07
C PRO A 1135 -25.70 -9.62 -68.36
N ARG A 1136 -26.47 -10.07 -67.35
CA ARG A 1136 -27.47 -11.14 -67.52
C ARG A 1136 -28.40 -10.79 -68.70
N PRO A 1137 -28.55 -11.65 -69.71
CA PRO A 1137 -29.59 -11.45 -70.72
C PRO A 1137 -30.93 -11.91 -70.14
N GLY A 1138 -31.86 -10.98 -69.95
CA GLY A 1138 -33.29 -11.28 -69.81
C GLY A 1138 -33.93 -10.93 -68.47
N GLY A 1139 -34.68 -9.83 -68.45
CA GLY A 1139 -35.64 -9.47 -67.40
C GLY A 1139 -36.09 -8.02 -67.58
N PRO A 1140 -37.40 -7.71 -67.65
CA PRO A 1140 -37.93 -6.69 -68.55
C PRO A 1140 -37.73 -5.26 -68.06
N ILE A 1141 -37.58 -4.38 -69.06
CA ILE A 1141 -37.75 -2.93 -68.95
C ILE A 1141 -39.15 -2.66 -68.38
N SER A 1142 -39.22 -1.93 -67.26
CA SER A 1142 -40.38 -1.10 -66.93
C SER A 1142 -39.88 0.31 -66.63
N PRO A 1143 -40.50 1.35 -67.22
CA PRO A 1143 -40.04 2.72 -67.13
C PRO A 1143 -40.55 3.38 -65.84
N ASP A 1144 -39.99 4.57 -65.57
CA ASP A 1144 -40.54 5.61 -64.68
C ASP A 1144 -39.94 5.68 -63.26
N ARG A 1145 -38.94 6.55 -63.07
CA ARG A 1145 -39.10 7.88 -62.44
C ARG A 1145 -37.76 8.58 -62.17
N SER A 1146 -37.65 9.79 -62.71
CA SER A 1146 -36.63 10.81 -62.42
C SER A 1146 -37.04 11.66 -61.19
N PRO A 1147 -36.24 12.64 -60.70
CA PRO A 1147 -35.44 12.49 -59.49
C PRO A 1147 -35.86 13.44 -58.35
N ARG A 1148 -35.42 13.13 -57.12
CA ARG A 1148 -34.99 14.12 -56.12
C ARG A 1148 -33.73 13.62 -55.42
#